data_AF-A0A7J6H1M1-F1
#
_entry.id   AF-A0A7J6H1M1-F1
#
_cell.length_a   1.000
_cell.length_b   1.000
_cell.length_c   1.000
_cell.angle_alpha   90.00
_cell.angle_beta   90.00
_cell.angle_gamma   90.00
#
_symmetry.space_group_name_H-M   'P 1'
#
loop_
_entity.id
_entity.type
_entity.pdbx_description
1 polymer ?
#
loop_
_entity_poly.entity_id
_entity_poly.type
_entity_poly.pdbx_seq_one_letter_code
_entity_poly.pdbx_strand_id
1 'polypeptide(L)'
;MKNPYYSFLWVSASLAILLLALSLSYFSKSQWTADFILTNALIFTSDDTIPFADSMAIRRGTLLRVGNYSSLKAVVGSGTKELNLNGKIVVPGFIDSHVHLISGGLQLMQLQFRGVNKKDEFVRRIAEAVQSSWILGGGWNNDLWGGDLPTASWIDDITPNNPVWLPRTDGHMGLANSVALKLAGINNSSKDPDGGTIMRTASGVPTGLLIDSAMKLVVSYVPELSIDQRREALQRASSLALMKGVTTVVDFGRYFPGTSVDRPWEDFSDVYQWADSSGKMRIRVCLFFPLETWSRLRDVVNKVGHSISKWIYLGGVKAFADGSLGSNSAMFYEPYVDEPQNYGLPVADYEKLFNMTLAADNHMLQVAIHAIGDRTNDMILDMYASVISKNGIRDRRFRIEHAQHLAPGTADRFGELGIIASVQPDHLLDDFESATKKLGFDRAQKGSYLFGSLLSGNATLAFGSDWPVANINPLGGVRTAMTRKSPAWENAWNPYESISVHDALKAYQMADPPSIQEDLKNAEDSGSEGLDLIAQILQSEPILKDGIKIAQVDVDEVQEQAANWNSEEEDSIIECASELKVAEQEKEQAPTVERLTENTITAVVMKQPNSFANWLNVISIKTGRIKDDITYATLAASIYCLWHTISAARACFLDKDIGSLSPGKLADFVVLSTDSWDEFASVGSASVEATYVAGIQEKKVKLMIINVVLYIY
;
A
#
# COMPACT_ATOMS: atom_id res chain seq x y z
N MET A 1 -12.60 -86.22 9.96
CA MET A 1 -11.45 -85.28 9.93
C MET A 1 -11.90 -84.02 9.19
N LYS A 2 -12.02 -82.87 9.87
CA LYS A 2 -12.32 -81.59 9.19
C LYS A 2 -11.00 -81.04 8.63
N ASN A 3 -10.98 -80.74 7.34
CA ASN A 3 -9.76 -80.38 6.61
C ASN A 3 -9.28 -78.96 7.04
N PRO A 4 -8.10 -78.81 7.69
CA PRO A 4 -7.67 -77.55 8.30
C PRO A 4 -7.39 -76.42 7.30
N TYR A 5 -7.23 -76.74 6.00
CA TYR A 5 -7.00 -75.75 4.95
C TYR A 5 -8.17 -74.77 4.76
N TYR A 6 -9.42 -75.21 4.98
CA TYR A 6 -10.58 -74.33 4.86
C TYR A 6 -10.59 -73.25 5.96
N SER A 7 -10.26 -73.61 7.20
CA SER A 7 -10.19 -72.66 8.33
C SER A 7 -9.19 -71.54 8.06
N PHE A 8 -8.05 -71.87 7.45
CA PHE A 8 -6.99 -70.90 7.16
C PHE A 8 -7.41 -69.91 6.08
N LEU A 9 -8.03 -70.40 5.00
CA LEU A 9 -8.57 -69.57 3.90
C LEU A 9 -9.59 -68.53 4.40
N TRP A 10 -10.55 -68.95 5.24
CA TRP A 10 -11.54 -68.04 5.81
C TRP A 10 -10.94 -66.97 6.73
N VAL A 11 -9.95 -67.33 7.57
CA VAL A 11 -9.25 -66.35 8.41
C VAL A 11 -8.45 -65.35 7.56
N SER A 12 -7.74 -65.81 6.53
CA SER A 12 -7.02 -64.91 5.62
C SER A 12 -7.94 -63.99 4.82
N ALA A 13 -9.11 -64.46 4.38
CA ALA A 13 -10.10 -63.65 3.69
C ALA A 13 -10.71 -62.58 4.61
N SER A 14 -11.08 -62.95 5.84
CA SER A 14 -11.59 -62.00 6.84
C SER A 14 -10.54 -60.96 7.23
N LEU A 15 -9.27 -61.34 7.38
CA LEU A 15 -8.19 -60.40 7.67
C LEU A 15 -7.92 -59.47 6.48
N ALA A 16 -7.96 -59.97 5.24
CA ALA A 16 -7.84 -59.14 4.04
C ALA A 16 -9.00 -58.15 3.92
N ILE A 17 -10.25 -58.56 4.19
CA ILE A 17 -11.43 -57.67 4.21
C ILE A 17 -11.31 -56.63 5.32
N LEU A 18 -10.83 -57.00 6.52
CA LEU A 18 -10.63 -56.06 7.63
C LEU A 18 -9.53 -55.05 7.29
N LEU A 19 -8.42 -55.49 6.67
CA LEU A 19 -7.35 -54.60 6.19
C LEU A 19 -7.83 -53.71 5.04
N LEU A 20 -8.67 -54.21 4.13
CA LEU A 20 -9.29 -53.40 3.07
C LEU A 20 -10.21 -52.34 3.68
N ALA A 21 -11.06 -52.72 4.64
CA ALA A 21 -11.96 -51.80 5.34
C ALA A 21 -11.20 -50.76 6.17
N LEU A 22 -10.11 -51.14 6.84
CA LEU A 22 -9.20 -50.21 7.52
C LEU A 22 -8.50 -49.29 6.52
N SER A 23 -8.05 -49.79 5.36
CA SER A 23 -7.47 -48.94 4.32
C SER A 23 -8.50 -48.00 3.70
N LEU A 24 -9.75 -48.43 3.49
CA LEU A 24 -10.86 -47.59 3.01
C LEU A 24 -11.30 -46.57 4.05
N SER A 25 -11.13 -46.88 5.35
CA SER A 25 -11.33 -45.93 6.44
C SER A 25 -10.20 -44.89 6.50
N TYR A 26 -8.96 -45.28 6.19
CA TYR A 26 -7.81 -44.37 6.06
C TYR A 26 -7.82 -43.57 4.75
N PHE A 27 -8.43 -44.11 3.70
CA PHE A 27 -8.75 -43.46 2.42
C PHE A 27 -10.12 -42.76 2.42
N SER A 28 -10.81 -42.70 3.57
CA SER A 28 -11.73 -41.59 3.83
C SER A 28 -10.93 -40.33 3.57
N LYS A 29 -11.27 -39.61 2.49
CA LYS A 29 -10.50 -38.47 2.00
C LYS A 29 -10.10 -37.62 3.21
N SER A 30 -8.81 -37.27 3.30
CA SER A 30 -8.38 -36.12 4.09
C SER A 30 -9.01 -34.89 3.46
N GLN A 31 -10.30 -34.72 3.71
CA GLN A 31 -11.09 -33.62 3.23
C GLN A 31 -10.47 -32.40 3.89
N TRP A 32 -10.05 -31.45 3.07
CA TRP A 32 -9.36 -30.27 3.56
C TRP A 32 -10.43 -29.45 4.29
N THR A 33 -10.61 -29.71 5.58
CA THR A 33 -11.59 -29.02 6.41
C THR A 33 -11.06 -27.64 6.74
N ALA A 34 -11.88 -26.62 6.50
CA ALA A 34 -11.62 -25.26 6.94
C ALA A 34 -11.66 -25.20 8.47
N ASP A 35 -10.74 -24.44 9.07
CA ASP A 35 -10.80 -24.12 10.49
C ASP A 35 -11.86 -23.03 10.74
N PHE A 36 -12.05 -22.17 9.74
CA PHE A 36 -12.94 -21.02 9.76
C PHE A 36 -13.48 -20.74 8.34
N ILE A 37 -14.75 -20.33 8.24
CA ILE A 37 -15.35 -19.77 7.03
C ILE A 37 -15.94 -18.39 7.34
N LEU A 38 -15.90 -17.53 6.33
CA LEU A 38 -16.54 -16.23 6.30
C LEU A 38 -17.60 -16.27 5.21
N THR A 39 -18.81 -15.80 5.51
CA THR A 39 -20.00 -15.98 4.66
C THR A 39 -20.83 -14.70 4.60
N ASN A 40 -21.63 -14.55 3.53
CA ASN A 40 -22.56 -13.43 3.35
C ASN A 40 -21.86 -12.07 3.47
N ALA A 41 -20.86 -11.86 2.61
CA ALA A 41 -20.02 -10.67 2.55
C ALA A 41 -19.92 -10.15 1.11
N LEU A 42 -19.42 -8.93 0.93
CA LEU A 42 -18.97 -8.41 -0.37
C LEU A 42 -17.43 -8.45 -0.39
N ILE A 43 -16.87 -9.60 -0.79
CA ILE A 43 -15.41 -9.79 -0.78
C ILE A 43 -14.85 -9.29 -2.11
N PHE A 44 -14.11 -8.18 -2.10
CA PHE A 44 -13.18 -7.87 -3.19
C PHE A 44 -11.89 -8.66 -2.97
N THR A 45 -11.49 -9.43 -3.98
CA THR A 45 -10.34 -10.33 -3.85
C THR A 45 -9.04 -9.72 -4.33
N SER A 46 -9.07 -8.72 -5.23
CA SER A 46 -7.88 -8.30 -6.00
C SER A 46 -7.24 -9.45 -6.81
N ASP A 47 -8.05 -10.40 -7.28
CA ASP A 47 -7.66 -11.53 -8.14
C ASP A 47 -8.51 -11.51 -9.41
N ASP A 48 -7.88 -11.34 -10.58
CA ASP A 48 -8.55 -11.25 -11.89
C ASP A 48 -9.41 -12.46 -12.25
N THR A 49 -9.09 -13.64 -11.70
CA THR A 49 -9.83 -14.87 -11.98
C THR A 49 -11.17 -14.92 -11.22
N ILE A 50 -11.25 -14.27 -10.05
CA ILE A 50 -12.44 -14.19 -9.19
C ILE A 50 -12.47 -12.80 -8.50
N PRO A 51 -12.73 -11.68 -9.19
CA PRO A 51 -12.57 -10.34 -8.60
C PRO A 51 -13.46 -10.06 -7.38
N PHE A 52 -14.63 -10.71 -7.33
CA PHE A 52 -15.59 -10.63 -6.24
C PHE A 52 -16.09 -12.01 -5.79
N ALA A 53 -16.37 -12.16 -4.51
CA ALA A 53 -16.89 -13.39 -3.88
C ALA A 53 -17.87 -13.09 -2.72
N ASP A 54 -18.74 -14.04 -2.36
CA ASP A 54 -19.66 -13.91 -1.22
C ASP A 54 -19.14 -14.59 0.07
N SER A 55 -18.21 -15.54 -0.08
CA SER A 55 -17.70 -16.38 0.99
C SER A 55 -16.25 -16.82 0.77
N MET A 56 -15.52 -17.07 1.85
CA MET A 56 -14.18 -17.69 1.82
C MET A 56 -13.95 -18.67 2.97
N ALA A 57 -13.14 -19.69 2.72
CA ALA A 57 -12.74 -20.70 3.68
C ALA A 57 -11.24 -20.60 3.97
N ILE A 58 -10.88 -20.69 5.25
CA ILE A 58 -9.51 -20.52 5.74
C ILE A 58 -9.08 -21.77 6.51
N ARG A 59 -7.83 -22.19 6.28
CA ARG A 59 -7.19 -23.31 6.97
C ARG A 59 -5.75 -22.95 7.30
N ARG A 60 -5.34 -23.08 8.57
CA ARG A 60 -3.96 -22.85 9.06
C ARG A 60 -3.36 -21.51 8.62
N GLY A 61 -4.20 -20.48 8.55
CA GLY A 61 -3.85 -19.12 8.16
C GLY A 61 -3.60 -18.90 6.66
N THR A 62 -4.01 -19.84 5.81
CA THR A 62 -4.07 -19.68 4.35
C THR A 62 -5.50 -19.82 3.84
N LEU A 63 -5.81 -19.13 2.74
CA LEU A 63 -7.08 -19.26 2.03
C LEU A 63 -7.15 -20.63 1.36
N LEU A 64 -8.19 -21.38 1.68
CA LEU A 64 -8.45 -22.72 1.14
C LEU A 64 -9.40 -22.68 -0.06
N ARG A 65 -10.36 -21.77 -0.04
CA ARG A 65 -11.35 -21.57 -1.11
C ARG A 65 -11.94 -20.17 -1.01
N VAL A 66 -12.23 -19.55 -2.15
CA VAL A 66 -12.90 -18.25 -2.26
C VAL A 66 -13.94 -18.38 -3.38
N GLY A 67 -15.11 -17.77 -3.22
CA GLY A 67 -16.22 -17.87 -4.18
C GLY A 67 -17.58 -17.72 -3.51
N ASN A 68 -18.53 -18.57 -3.87
CA ASN A 68 -19.88 -18.57 -3.27
C ASN A 68 -20.04 -19.60 -2.14
N TYR A 69 -20.99 -19.37 -1.23
CA TYR A 69 -21.23 -20.24 -0.06
C TYR A 69 -21.47 -21.72 -0.44
N SER A 70 -22.12 -22.00 -1.58
CA SER A 70 -22.34 -23.37 -2.03
C SER A 70 -21.02 -24.08 -2.38
N SER A 71 -20.04 -23.39 -2.97
CA SER A 71 -18.71 -23.94 -3.24
C SER A 71 -17.93 -24.31 -1.96
N LEU A 72 -18.18 -23.62 -0.84
CA LEU A 72 -17.51 -23.89 0.44
C LEU A 72 -18.00 -25.18 1.12
N LYS A 73 -19.22 -25.65 0.85
CA LYS A 73 -19.82 -26.82 1.54
C LYS A 73 -18.93 -28.07 1.54
N ALA A 74 -18.12 -28.26 0.50
CA ALA A 74 -17.19 -29.39 0.39
C ALA A 74 -15.97 -29.31 1.34
N VAL A 75 -15.71 -28.17 1.99
CA VAL A 75 -14.62 -27.95 2.95
C VAL A 75 -15.11 -27.59 4.36
N VAL A 76 -16.42 -27.53 4.59
CA VAL A 76 -17.00 -27.34 5.93
C VAL A 76 -17.07 -28.68 6.67
N GLY A 77 -16.55 -28.73 7.89
CA GLY A 77 -16.63 -29.87 8.80
C GLY A 77 -17.25 -29.48 10.15
N SER A 78 -17.46 -30.48 11.02
CA SER A 78 -18.13 -30.28 12.32
C SER A 78 -17.37 -29.37 13.31
N GLY A 79 -16.08 -29.10 13.08
CA GLY A 79 -15.27 -28.16 13.86
C GLY A 79 -15.04 -26.81 13.18
N THR A 80 -15.56 -26.60 11.97
CA THR A 80 -15.42 -25.34 11.22
C THR A 80 -16.24 -24.23 11.89
N LYS A 81 -15.60 -23.11 12.21
CA LYS A 81 -16.31 -21.91 12.71
C LYS A 81 -16.85 -21.11 11.54
N GLU A 82 -18.05 -20.55 11.66
CA GLU A 82 -18.63 -19.64 10.66
C GLU A 82 -18.75 -18.22 11.22
N LEU A 83 -18.42 -17.24 10.39
CA LEU A 83 -18.69 -15.82 10.60
C LEU A 83 -19.52 -15.28 9.43
N ASN A 84 -20.80 -15.04 9.68
CA ASN A 84 -21.66 -14.30 8.77
C ASN A 84 -21.39 -12.79 8.94
N LEU A 85 -21.04 -12.10 7.84
CA LEU A 85 -20.72 -10.66 7.87
C LEU A 85 -21.92 -9.74 7.61
N ASN A 86 -23.11 -10.29 7.31
CA ASN A 86 -24.33 -9.52 7.04
C ASN A 86 -24.16 -8.47 5.92
N GLY A 87 -23.51 -8.84 4.82
CA GLY A 87 -23.33 -8.00 3.63
C GLY A 87 -22.06 -7.14 3.61
N LYS A 88 -21.34 -7.01 4.74
CA LYS A 88 -20.18 -6.11 4.85
C LYS A 88 -19.07 -6.40 3.85
N ILE A 89 -18.38 -5.34 3.46
CA ILE A 89 -17.27 -5.40 2.53
C ILE A 89 -16.02 -6.00 3.19
N VAL A 90 -15.36 -6.89 2.46
CA VAL A 90 -14.05 -7.45 2.78
C VAL A 90 -13.06 -7.11 1.68
N VAL A 91 -11.86 -6.67 2.07
CA VAL A 91 -10.74 -6.40 1.16
C VAL A 91 -9.49 -7.16 1.62
N PRO A 92 -8.47 -7.38 0.75
CA PRO A 92 -7.20 -7.92 1.18
C PRO A 92 -6.58 -7.04 2.28
N GLY A 93 -5.79 -7.65 3.17
CA GLY A 93 -5.13 -6.93 4.26
C GLY A 93 -4.24 -5.82 3.72
N PHE A 94 -4.39 -4.60 4.24
CA PHE A 94 -3.65 -3.47 3.70
C PHE A 94 -2.15 -3.62 3.97
N ILE A 95 -1.38 -3.18 2.99
CA ILE A 95 0.07 -3.13 3.00
C ILE A 95 0.47 -1.65 2.94
N ASP A 96 1.27 -1.23 3.91
CA ASP A 96 1.91 0.08 3.86
C ASP A 96 3.28 -0.06 3.18
N SER A 97 3.44 0.49 1.97
CA SER A 97 4.64 0.27 1.16
C SER A 97 5.88 1.07 1.61
N HIS A 98 5.76 1.95 2.60
CA HIS A 98 6.88 2.71 3.16
C HIS A 98 6.56 3.13 4.60
N VAL A 99 7.30 2.62 5.59
CA VAL A 99 7.25 3.10 6.98
C VAL A 99 8.63 3.05 7.64
N HIS A 100 8.74 3.73 8.79
CA HIS A 100 9.82 3.59 9.75
C HIS A 100 9.25 3.02 11.08
N LEU A 101 8.92 1.73 11.09
CA LEU A 101 7.98 1.13 12.07
C LEU A 101 8.46 1.25 13.52
N ILE A 102 9.73 0.90 13.79
CA ILE A 102 10.30 1.01 15.14
C ILE A 102 10.42 2.49 15.54
N SER A 103 10.81 3.38 14.63
CA SER A 103 10.91 4.83 14.87
C SER A 103 9.57 5.42 15.29
N GLY A 104 8.48 5.13 14.57
CA GLY A 104 7.14 5.59 14.93
C GLY A 104 6.63 4.94 16.23
N GLY A 105 6.93 3.66 16.46
CA GLY A 105 6.57 2.97 17.71
C GLY A 105 7.23 3.58 18.95
N LEU A 106 8.47 4.04 18.82
CA LEU A 106 9.20 4.80 19.82
C LEU A 106 8.62 6.21 19.98
N GLN A 107 8.25 6.87 18.88
CA GLN A 107 7.62 8.18 18.93
C GLN A 107 6.32 8.12 19.75
N LEU A 108 5.49 7.07 19.63
CA LEU A 108 4.28 6.86 20.45
C LEU A 108 4.53 6.78 21.98
N MET A 109 5.79 6.74 22.43
CA MET A 109 6.22 6.75 23.84
C MET A 109 6.80 8.10 24.30
N GLN A 110 6.84 9.11 23.41
CA GLN A 110 7.50 10.41 23.59
C GLN A 110 6.50 11.58 23.40
N LEU A 111 6.97 12.82 23.50
CA LEU A 111 6.11 13.99 23.25
C LEU A 111 5.61 14.05 21.80
N GLN A 112 4.29 14.06 21.64
CA GLN A 112 3.64 14.21 20.34
C GLN A 112 3.46 15.69 20.00
N PHE A 113 3.90 16.11 18.82
CA PHE A 113 3.61 17.43 18.25
C PHE A 113 2.82 17.39 16.94
N ARG A 114 2.45 16.19 16.45
CA ARG A 114 1.57 16.05 15.29
C ARG A 114 0.24 16.80 15.51
N GLY A 115 -0.11 17.66 14.55
CA GLY A 115 -1.34 18.46 14.60
C GLY A 115 -1.32 19.63 15.59
N VAL A 116 -0.21 19.90 16.29
CA VAL A 116 -0.08 21.11 17.10
C VAL A 116 -0.01 22.32 16.16
N ASN A 117 -0.96 23.25 16.30
CA ASN A 117 -1.13 24.41 15.42
C ASN A 117 -0.93 25.75 16.15
N LYS A 118 -0.30 25.72 17.33
CA LYS A 118 0.03 26.92 18.13
C LYS A 118 1.38 26.77 18.81
N LYS A 119 2.22 27.81 18.66
CA LYS A 119 3.51 27.95 19.35
C LYS A 119 3.39 27.76 20.87
N ASP A 120 2.42 28.39 21.51
CA ASP A 120 2.25 28.32 22.97
C ASP A 120 1.95 26.89 23.44
N GLU A 121 1.23 26.10 22.63
CA GLU A 121 0.99 24.70 22.94
C GLU A 121 2.24 23.85 22.75
N PHE A 122 3.05 24.10 21.71
CA PHE A 122 4.34 23.45 21.51
C PHE A 122 5.26 23.69 22.73
N VAL A 123 5.40 24.94 23.17
CA VAL A 123 6.22 25.31 24.34
C VAL A 123 5.65 24.71 25.63
N ARG A 124 4.33 24.75 25.85
CA ARG A 124 3.68 24.16 27.04
C ARG A 124 3.94 22.66 27.17
N ARG A 125 3.76 21.89 26.09
CA ARG A 125 3.99 20.43 26.09
C ARG A 125 5.45 20.07 26.44
N ILE A 126 6.40 20.94 26.09
CA ILE A 126 7.82 20.78 26.46
C ILE A 126 8.03 21.08 27.95
N ALA A 127 7.45 22.16 28.47
CA ALA A 127 7.54 22.54 29.89
C ALA A 127 6.98 21.44 30.82
N GLU A 128 5.92 20.74 30.38
CA GLU A 128 5.31 19.62 31.13
C GLU A 128 6.21 18.36 31.20
N ALA A 129 7.24 18.27 30.36
CA ALA A 129 8.16 17.11 30.29
C ALA A 129 9.52 17.30 30.99
N VAL A 130 9.74 18.45 31.64
CA VAL A 130 11.04 18.86 32.25
C VAL A 130 11.54 17.92 33.36
N GLN A 131 10.74 16.94 33.77
CA GLN A 131 11.13 15.89 34.71
C GLN A 131 12.06 14.81 34.09
N SER A 132 12.22 14.77 32.76
CA SER A 132 13.04 13.78 32.04
C SER A 132 14.50 14.21 31.84
N SER A 133 15.45 13.26 31.87
CA SER A 133 16.88 13.51 31.66
C SER A 133 17.23 13.96 30.23
N TRP A 134 16.42 13.54 29.25
CA TRP A 134 16.33 14.10 27.90
C TRP A 134 14.85 14.31 27.59
N ILE A 135 14.52 15.42 26.95
CA ILE A 135 13.17 15.67 26.43
C ILE A 135 13.16 15.29 24.96
N LEU A 136 12.47 14.19 24.65
CA LEU A 136 12.35 13.63 23.32
C LEU A 136 10.89 13.65 22.85
N GLY A 137 10.71 13.65 21.53
CA GLY A 137 9.42 13.74 20.87
C GLY A 137 9.58 14.06 19.40
N GLY A 138 8.54 14.58 18.76
CA GLY A 138 8.64 15.10 17.41
C GLY A 138 7.31 15.12 16.67
N GLY A 139 7.39 15.14 15.34
CA GLY A 139 6.20 15.22 14.48
C GLY A 139 5.61 16.63 14.42
N TRP A 140 6.38 17.67 14.77
CA TRP A 140 5.93 19.05 14.62
C TRP A 140 5.98 19.48 13.15
N ASN A 141 5.09 20.38 12.75
CA ASN A 141 5.16 21.07 11.47
C ASN A 141 4.90 22.57 11.69
N ASN A 142 5.87 23.42 11.36
CA ASN A 142 5.78 24.87 11.55
C ASN A 142 4.68 25.50 10.69
N ASP A 143 4.37 24.89 9.55
CA ASP A 143 3.37 25.41 8.60
C ASP A 143 1.97 25.45 9.26
N LEU A 144 1.68 24.54 10.20
CA LEU A 144 0.43 24.50 10.97
C LEU A 144 0.24 25.69 11.95
N TRP A 145 1.29 26.43 12.29
CA TRP A 145 1.22 27.57 13.24
C TRP A 145 1.68 28.91 12.65
N GLY A 146 1.61 29.05 11.33
CA GLY A 146 1.94 30.30 10.61
C GLY A 146 3.33 30.31 9.97
N GLY A 147 4.02 29.16 9.90
CA GLY A 147 5.27 28.99 9.18
C GLY A 147 6.54 29.33 9.96
N ASP A 148 6.44 30.01 11.11
CA ASP A 148 7.60 30.34 11.97
C ASP A 148 8.33 29.08 12.45
N LEU A 149 9.61 28.94 12.05
CA LEU A 149 10.46 27.85 12.52
C LEU A 149 10.79 28.02 14.02
N PRO A 150 10.72 26.95 14.83
CA PRO A 150 11.06 27.02 16.25
C PRO A 150 12.57 27.15 16.45
N THR A 151 13.00 27.82 17.52
CA THR A 151 14.43 28.00 17.85
C THR A 151 14.70 27.62 19.30
N ALA A 152 15.97 27.34 19.64
CA ALA A 152 16.40 27.02 21.00
C ALA A 152 15.90 28.04 22.03
N SER A 153 15.94 29.33 21.69
CA SER A 153 15.43 30.43 22.52
C SER A 153 13.93 30.40 22.81
N TRP A 154 13.12 29.59 22.11
CA TRP A 154 11.70 29.38 22.47
C TRP A 154 11.55 28.47 23.69
N ILE A 155 12.59 27.69 24.02
CA ILE A 155 12.52 26.59 25.00
C ILE A 155 13.68 26.57 26.00
N ASP A 156 14.76 27.34 25.80
CA ASP A 156 15.92 27.36 26.69
C ASP A 156 15.55 27.75 28.14
N ASP A 157 14.74 28.79 28.33
CA ASP A 157 14.32 29.27 29.67
C ASP A 157 13.51 28.22 30.45
N ILE A 158 12.75 27.36 29.75
CA ILE A 158 11.98 26.26 30.36
C ILE A 158 12.73 24.94 30.40
N THR A 159 13.89 24.82 29.74
CA THR A 159 14.73 23.60 29.71
C THR A 159 16.19 23.85 30.11
N PRO A 160 16.49 24.66 31.16
CA PRO A 160 17.84 25.18 31.42
C PRO A 160 18.89 24.11 31.75
N ASN A 161 18.45 22.92 32.17
CA ASN A 161 19.31 21.79 32.54
C ASN A 161 19.04 20.52 31.73
N ASN A 162 18.02 20.51 30.87
CA ASN A 162 17.50 19.32 30.22
C ASN A 162 17.79 19.41 28.71
N PRO A 163 18.64 18.55 28.14
CA PRO A 163 18.81 18.53 26.68
C PRO A 163 17.51 18.11 25.98
N VAL A 164 17.18 18.83 24.91
CA VAL A 164 15.99 18.62 24.09
C VAL A 164 16.40 18.17 22.70
N TRP A 165 15.70 17.18 22.14
CA TRP A 165 15.79 16.84 20.71
C TRP A 165 14.42 16.49 20.14
N LEU A 166 13.95 17.32 19.19
CA LEU A 166 12.61 17.21 18.58
C LEU A 166 12.73 17.22 17.05
N PRO A 167 12.80 16.07 16.37
CA PRO A 167 12.63 15.97 14.92
C PRO A 167 11.29 16.55 14.43
N ARG A 168 11.36 17.27 13.31
CA ARG A 168 10.22 17.72 12.52
C ARG A 168 9.49 16.52 11.92
N THR A 169 8.23 16.72 11.52
CA THR A 169 7.39 15.68 10.90
C THR A 169 8.00 15.10 9.62
N ASP A 170 8.81 15.84 8.87
CA ASP A 170 9.44 15.37 7.63
C ASP A 170 10.70 14.52 7.86
N GLY A 171 11.21 14.41 9.10
CA GLY A 171 12.42 13.63 9.42
C GLY A 171 13.75 14.24 8.93
N HIS A 172 13.73 15.32 8.15
CA HIS A 172 14.92 15.97 7.58
C HIS A 172 15.41 17.20 8.38
N MET A 173 14.68 17.60 9.42
CA MET A 173 15.09 18.65 10.35
C MET A 173 14.81 18.25 11.80
N GLY A 174 15.60 18.76 12.75
CA GLY A 174 15.31 18.63 14.17
C GLY A 174 15.75 19.83 15.00
N LEU A 175 14.98 20.12 16.05
CA LEU A 175 15.24 21.18 17.03
C LEU A 175 16.01 20.63 18.23
N ALA A 176 17.19 21.20 18.48
CA ALA A 176 17.97 21.08 19.69
C ALA A 176 17.91 22.38 20.51
N ASN A 177 17.84 22.28 21.84
CA ASN A 177 18.01 23.44 22.72
C ASN A 177 19.52 23.74 22.95
N SER A 178 19.82 24.88 23.57
CA SER A 178 21.21 25.31 23.84
C SER A 178 21.98 24.31 24.72
N VAL A 179 21.30 23.57 25.60
CA VAL A 179 21.91 22.49 26.39
C VAL A 179 22.38 21.35 25.48
N ALA A 180 21.52 20.86 24.59
CA ALA A 180 21.86 19.80 23.63
C ALA A 180 22.96 20.23 22.64
N LEU A 181 22.91 21.46 22.12
CA LEU A 181 23.96 22.02 21.27
C LEU A 181 25.32 22.05 21.99
N LYS A 182 25.34 22.48 23.26
CA LYS A 182 26.56 22.53 24.08
C LYS A 182 27.13 21.14 24.36
N LEU A 183 26.29 20.13 24.62
CA LEU A 183 26.72 18.74 24.76
C LEU A 183 27.38 18.22 23.47
N ALA A 184 26.81 18.59 22.31
CA ALA A 184 27.36 18.29 20.99
C ALA A 184 28.58 19.14 20.57
N GLY A 185 29.01 20.10 21.39
CA GLY A 185 30.10 21.04 21.07
C GLY A 185 29.77 22.07 19.98
N ILE A 186 28.50 22.16 19.55
CA ILE A 186 28.06 23.06 18.48
C ILE A 186 28.09 24.51 18.98
N ASN A 187 28.76 25.37 18.20
CA ASN A 187 28.95 26.79 18.50
C ASN A 187 29.02 27.63 17.20
N ASN A 188 29.27 28.93 17.33
CA ASN A 188 29.29 29.87 16.20
C ASN A 188 30.38 29.57 15.16
N SER A 189 31.45 28.84 15.51
CA SER A 189 32.54 28.46 14.59
C SER A 189 32.42 27.04 14.02
N SER A 190 31.40 26.28 14.42
CA SER A 190 31.14 24.95 13.85
C SER A 190 30.85 25.05 12.35
N LYS A 191 31.47 24.18 11.57
CA LYS A 191 31.16 24.03 10.14
C LYS A 191 29.95 23.12 9.95
N ASP A 192 29.24 23.34 8.86
CA ASP A 192 28.25 22.40 8.36
C ASP A 192 28.95 21.12 7.88
N PRO A 193 28.41 19.92 8.16
CA PRO A 193 28.94 18.66 7.64
C PRO A 193 28.53 18.45 6.18
N ASP A 194 29.24 17.57 5.47
CA ASP A 194 28.83 17.14 4.14
C ASP A 194 27.39 16.58 4.17
N GLY A 195 26.52 17.08 3.28
CA GLY A 195 25.13 16.66 3.20
C GLY A 195 24.24 17.06 4.39
N GLY A 196 24.51 18.18 5.07
CA GLY A 196 23.62 18.73 6.10
C GLY A 196 23.97 20.15 6.53
N THR A 197 23.04 20.84 7.21
CA THR A 197 23.18 22.27 7.55
C THR A 197 22.86 22.55 9.02
N ILE A 198 23.70 23.35 9.68
CA ILE A 198 23.42 23.94 10.99
C ILE A 198 22.79 25.33 10.73
N MET A 199 21.49 25.47 10.94
CA MET A 199 20.83 26.77 10.71
C MET A 199 21.33 27.83 11.69
N ARG A 200 21.51 29.06 11.19
CA ARG A 200 22.09 30.18 11.94
C ARG A 200 21.25 31.44 11.82
N THR A 201 21.31 32.27 12.86
CA THR A 201 20.86 33.66 12.78
C THR A 201 21.75 34.46 11.83
N ALA A 202 21.31 35.66 11.43
CA ALA A 202 22.14 36.62 10.70
C ALA A 202 23.44 37.02 11.43
N SER A 203 23.55 36.75 12.74
CA SER A 203 24.77 36.94 13.54
C SER A 203 25.65 35.68 13.67
N GLY A 204 25.33 34.60 12.95
CA GLY A 204 26.10 33.34 12.92
C GLY A 204 25.85 32.39 14.10
N VAL A 205 24.94 32.73 15.01
CA VAL A 205 24.58 31.92 16.18
C VAL A 205 23.71 30.73 15.73
N PRO A 206 24.04 29.47 16.09
CA PRO A 206 23.17 28.33 15.83
C PRO A 206 21.76 28.55 16.38
N THR A 207 20.71 28.32 15.57
CA THR A 207 19.32 28.51 16.01
C THR A 207 18.77 27.34 16.84
N GLY A 208 19.47 26.21 16.86
CA GLY A 208 18.97 24.93 17.35
C GLY A 208 18.47 24.00 16.26
N LEU A 209 18.21 24.49 15.05
CA LEU A 209 17.75 23.66 13.94
C LEU A 209 18.92 23.05 13.17
N LEU A 210 18.88 21.73 13.02
CA LEU A 210 19.85 20.92 12.29
C LEU A 210 19.13 20.18 11.16
N ILE A 211 19.66 20.26 9.94
CA ILE A 211 19.09 19.68 8.73
C ILE A 211 19.96 18.52 8.23
N ASP A 212 19.32 17.43 7.82
CA ASP A 212 19.94 16.24 7.23
C ASP A 212 21.14 15.73 8.05
N SER A 213 22.32 15.60 7.44
CA SER A 213 23.50 15.03 8.12
C SER A 213 23.97 15.83 9.35
N ALA A 214 23.54 17.09 9.51
CA ALA A 214 23.82 17.87 10.72
C ALA A 214 23.05 17.35 11.94
N MET A 215 21.90 16.69 11.77
CA MET A 215 21.13 16.09 12.86
C MET A 215 21.96 15.07 13.65
N LYS A 216 22.88 14.36 12.98
CA LYS A 216 23.84 13.42 13.60
C LYS A 216 24.60 14.03 14.77
N LEU A 217 24.98 15.29 14.67
CA LEU A 217 25.81 15.98 15.65
C LEU A 217 25.17 15.99 17.05
N VAL A 218 23.84 16.05 17.14
CA VAL A 218 23.08 15.94 18.40
C VAL A 218 22.58 14.52 18.63
N VAL A 219 22.10 13.82 17.59
CA VAL A 219 21.55 12.45 17.72
C VAL A 219 22.57 11.44 18.27
N SER A 220 23.88 11.65 18.07
CA SER A 220 24.93 10.84 18.70
C SER A 220 25.07 11.00 20.22
N TYR A 221 24.44 12.01 20.83
CA TYR A 221 24.42 12.24 22.28
C TYR A 221 23.07 11.87 22.93
N VAL A 222 22.03 11.64 22.14
CA VAL A 222 20.75 11.13 22.62
C VAL A 222 20.96 9.72 23.19
N PRO A 223 20.46 9.41 24.40
CA PRO A 223 20.67 8.11 25.02
C PRO A 223 20.20 6.95 24.14
N GLU A 224 20.99 5.89 24.10
CA GLU A 224 20.65 4.70 23.35
C GLU A 224 19.41 4.01 23.94
N LEU A 225 18.52 3.57 23.05
CA LEU A 225 17.24 2.99 23.40
C LEU A 225 17.42 1.53 23.78
N SER A 226 16.87 1.13 24.93
CA SER A 226 16.97 -0.26 25.38
C SER A 226 16.27 -1.20 24.40
N ILE A 227 16.75 -2.45 24.34
CA ILE A 227 16.13 -3.50 23.54
C ILE A 227 14.63 -3.63 23.88
N ASP A 228 14.27 -3.52 25.16
CA ASP A 228 12.87 -3.64 25.59
C ASP A 228 12.02 -2.44 25.16
N GLN A 229 12.57 -1.22 25.10
CA GLN A 229 11.88 -0.06 24.50
C GLN A 229 11.64 -0.29 23.00
N ARG A 230 12.62 -0.81 22.26
CA ARG A 230 12.46 -1.13 20.83
C ARG A 230 11.44 -2.25 20.59
N ARG A 231 11.36 -3.23 21.50
CA ARG A 231 10.33 -4.28 21.49
C ARG A 231 8.93 -3.77 21.83
N GLU A 232 8.81 -2.86 22.79
CA GLU A 232 7.55 -2.20 23.11
C GLU A 232 7.05 -1.34 21.92
N ALA A 233 7.97 -0.61 21.28
CA ALA A 233 7.71 0.16 20.06
C ALA A 233 7.09 -0.71 18.95
N LEU A 234 7.66 -1.90 18.66
CA LEU A 234 7.06 -2.85 17.71
C LEU A 234 5.61 -3.19 18.08
N GLN A 235 5.32 -3.46 19.35
CA GLN A 235 3.97 -3.83 19.80
C GLN A 235 2.97 -2.67 19.73
N ARG A 236 3.42 -1.44 20.03
CA ARG A 236 2.62 -0.21 19.90
C ARG A 236 2.33 0.11 18.43
N ALA A 237 3.35 0.08 17.58
CA ALA A 237 3.24 0.29 16.14
C ALA A 237 2.33 -0.74 15.47
N SER A 238 2.53 -2.04 15.77
CA SER A 238 1.65 -3.13 15.28
C SER A 238 0.20 -2.93 15.72
N SER A 239 -0.04 -2.46 16.95
CA SER A 239 -1.40 -2.15 17.42
C SER A 239 -2.06 -1.03 16.62
N LEU A 240 -1.30 0.02 16.28
CA LEU A 240 -1.79 1.14 15.47
C LEU A 240 -2.08 0.72 14.03
N ALA A 241 -1.14 0.02 13.39
CA ALA A 241 -1.28 -0.56 12.05
C ALA A 241 -2.56 -1.42 11.94
N LEU A 242 -2.76 -2.35 12.89
CA LEU A 242 -3.91 -3.25 12.90
C LEU A 242 -5.24 -2.53 13.13
N MET A 243 -5.30 -1.47 13.95
CA MET A 243 -6.50 -0.64 14.07
C MET A 243 -6.87 0.09 12.76
N LYS A 244 -5.93 0.17 11.82
CA LYS A 244 -6.03 0.84 10.52
C LYS A 244 -6.07 -0.13 9.34
N GLY A 245 -6.22 -1.43 9.63
CA GLY A 245 -6.34 -2.49 8.62
C GLY A 245 -5.01 -2.91 7.99
N VAL A 246 -3.89 -2.34 8.43
CA VAL A 246 -2.56 -2.67 7.91
C VAL A 246 -2.08 -3.97 8.55
N THR A 247 -1.91 -4.99 7.70
CA THR A 247 -1.49 -6.35 8.07
C THR A 247 -0.03 -6.61 7.74
N THR A 248 0.54 -5.85 6.80
CA THR A 248 1.94 -5.92 6.37
C THR A 248 2.51 -4.51 6.23
N VAL A 249 3.77 -4.32 6.56
CA VAL A 249 4.50 -3.07 6.28
C VAL A 249 5.83 -3.33 5.59
N VAL A 250 6.29 -2.34 4.82
CA VAL A 250 7.65 -2.29 4.30
C VAL A 250 8.44 -1.32 5.18
N ASP A 251 9.25 -1.88 6.08
CA ASP A 251 10.01 -1.11 7.06
C ASP A 251 11.40 -0.78 6.53
N PHE A 252 11.66 0.53 6.40
CA PHE A 252 12.97 1.09 6.09
C PHE A 252 13.86 1.26 7.35
N GLY A 253 13.35 0.87 8.52
CA GLY A 253 14.09 0.75 9.77
C GLY A 253 14.45 2.09 10.42
N ARG A 254 15.26 2.06 11.46
CA ARG A 254 15.80 3.27 12.13
C ARG A 254 16.95 3.93 11.33
N TYR A 255 16.77 4.13 10.03
CA TYR A 255 17.77 4.66 9.09
C TYR A 255 17.27 5.94 8.40
N PHE A 256 17.97 7.04 8.68
CA PHE A 256 17.80 8.39 8.13
C PHE A 256 19.19 8.96 7.79
N PRO A 257 19.30 10.04 6.99
CA PRO A 257 20.57 10.73 6.74
C PRO A 257 21.39 10.99 8.02
N GLY A 258 22.69 10.70 7.97
CA GLY A 258 23.61 10.82 9.09
C GLY A 258 23.51 9.77 10.21
N THR A 259 22.46 8.94 10.28
CA THR A 259 22.32 7.93 11.35
C THR A 259 23.26 6.71 11.17
N SER A 260 23.35 5.84 12.19
CA SER A 260 24.17 4.62 12.09
C SER A 260 23.48 3.56 11.21
N VAL A 261 24.24 2.98 10.28
CA VAL A 261 23.78 1.90 9.40
C VAL A 261 23.54 0.57 10.12
N ASP A 262 24.02 0.41 11.35
CA ASP A 262 23.79 -0.81 12.15
C ASP A 262 22.41 -0.86 12.82
N ARG A 263 21.70 0.28 12.93
CA ARG A 263 20.41 0.34 13.64
C ARG A 263 19.32 -0.59 13.07
N PRO A 264 19.10 -0.69 11.75
CA PRO A 264 18.19 -1.68 11.18
C PRO A 264 18.64 -3.13 11.42
N TRP A 265 19.95 -3.38 11.55
CA TRP A 265 20.48 -4.70 11.85
C TRP A 265 20.26 -5.11 13.31
N GLU A 266 20.41 -4.16 14.25
CA GLU A 266 20.02 -4.33 15.67
C GLU A 266 18.51 -4.58 15.81
N ASP A 267 17.67 -3.94 14.99
CA ASP A 267 16.22 -4.14 15.01
C ASP A 267 15.86 -5.52 14.46
N PHE A 268 16.52 -5.95 13.39
CA PHE A 268 16.39 -7.30 12.85
C PHE A 268 16.72 -8.38 13.90
N SER A 269 17.86 -8.29 14.59
CA SER A 269 18.25 -9.30 15.59
C SER A 269 17.43 -9.22 16.88
N ASP A 270 17.30 -8.03 17.47
CA ASP A 270 16.87 -7.92 18.87
C ASP A 270 15.36 -7.81 19.01
N VAL A 271 14.69 -7.35 17.96
CA VAL A 271 13.25 -7.02 17.93
C VAL A 271 12.50 -7.97 17.00
N TYR A 272 12.83 -8.01 15.71
CA TYR A 272 12.09 -8.81 14.74
C TYR A 272 12.30 -10.32 14.92
N GLN A 273 13.55 -10.80 14.91
CA GLN A 273 13.83 -12.22 15.15
C GLN A 273 13.38 -12.69 16.54
N TRP A 274 13.48 -11.84 17.56
CA TRP A 274 12.89 -12.10 18.88
C TRP A 274 11.37 -12.24 18.82
N ALA A 275 10.67 -11.34 18.13
CA ALA A 275 9.22 -11.36 18.03
C ALA A 275 8.73 -12.59 17.26
N ASP A 276 9.41 -12.97 16.17
CA ASP A 276 9.08 -14.16 15.39
C ASP A 276 9.29 -15.45 16.21
N SER A 277 10.48 -15.63 16.78
CA SER A 277 10.81 -16.80 17.61
C SER A 277 9.99 -16.91 18.90
N SER A 278 9.46 -15.79 19.42
CA SER A 278 8.63 -15.75 20.63
C SER A 278 7.12 -15.75 20.35
N GLY A 279 6.68 -15.82 19.08
CA GLY A 279 5.26 -15.76 18.72
C GLY A 279 4.58 -14.42 19.04
N LYS A 280 5.34 -13.31 18.96
CA LYS A 280 4.91 -11.93 19.24
C LYS A 280 4.82 -11.05 17.98
N MET A 281 5.09 -11.59 16.80
CA MET A 281 4.70 -10.92 15.54
C MET A 281 3.17 -10.85 15.45
N ARG A 282 2.67 -9.71 14.96
CA ARG A 282 1.22 -9.41 14.83
C ARG A 282 0.85 -8.86 13.45
N ILE A 283 1.82 -8.27 12.76
CA ILE A 283 1.81 -7.88 11.36
C ILE A 283 3.02 -8.51 10.68
N ARG A 284 3.01 -8.60 9.35
CA ARG A 284 4.20 -9.00 8.57
C ARG A 284 5.10 -7.80 8.29
N VAL A 285 6.38 -8.05 8.09
CA VAL A 285 7.37 -7.03 7.75
C VAL A 285 8.20 -7.45 6.54
N CYS A 286 8.29 -6.56 5.56
CA CYS A 286 9.32 -6.58 4.52
C CYS A 286 10.42 -5.59 4.95
N LEU A 287 11.61 -6.08 5.23
CA LEU A 287 12.70 -5.28 5.80
C LEU A 287 13.66 -4.79 4.71
N PHE A 288 13.94 -3.49 4.71
CA PHE A 288 15.00 -2.88 3.92
C PHE A 288 16.16 -2.42 4.80
N PHE A 289 17.39 -2.60 4.31
CA PHE A 289 18.63 -2.29 5.04
C PHE A 289 19.41 -1.17 4.35
N PRO A 290 20.33 -0.45 5.03
CA PRO A 290 21.11 0.61 4.40
C PRO A 290 21.95 0.07 3.23
N LEU A 291 21.95 0.77 2.10
CA LEU A 291 22.63 0.37 0.86
C LEU A 291 24.14 0.15 1.08
N GLU A 292 24.77 0.89 1.99
CA GLU A 292 26.18 0.68 2.38
C GLU A 292 26.43 -0.72 2.97
N THR A 293 25.39 -1.42 3.41
CA THR A 293 25.43 -2.77 3.98
C THR A 293 24.94 -3.86 3.02
N TRP A 294 24.81 -3.58 1.71
CA TRP A 294 24.32 -4.53 0.70
C TRP A 294 25.02 -5.90 0.75
N SER A 295 26.32 -5.93 1.02
CA SER A 295 27.10 -7.17 1.07
C SER A 295 26.72 -8.04 2.27
N ARG A 296 26.43 -7.42 3.42
CA ARG A 296 25.90 -8.08 4.62
C ARG A 296 24.51 -8.66 4.35
N LEU A 297 23.65 -7.94 3.62
CA LEU A 297 22.33 -8.45 3.23
C LEU A 297 22.43 -9.64 2.27
N ARG A 298 23.26 -9.54 1.23
CA ARG A 298 23.58 -10.65 0.34
C ARG A 298 24.04 -11.88 1.12
N ASP A 299 24.94 -11.71 2.08
CA ASP A 299 25.50 -12.84 2.84
C ASP A 299 24.47 -13.50 3.77
N VAL A 300 23.52 -12.73 4.31
CA VAL A 300 22.37 -13.27 5.05
C VAL A 300 21.40 -13.99 4.10
N VAL A 301 20.97 -13.35 3.01
CA VAL A 301 20.05 -13.92 2.01
C VAL A 301 20.62 -15.21 1.40
N ASN A 302 21.91 -15.26 1.07
CA ASN A 302 22.57 -16.48 0.58
C ASN A 302 22.57 -17.63 1.60
N LYS A 303 22.46 -17.33 2.90
CA LYS A 303 22.50 -18.31 3.99
C LYS A 303 21.12 -18.82 4.39
N VAL A 304 20.08 -17.97 4.36
CA VAL A 304 18.74 -18.30 4.89
C VAL A 304 17.58 -17.99 3.94
N GLY A 305 17.84 -17.41 2.77
CA GLY A 305 16.83 -16.92 1.84
C GLY A 305 16.26 -15.54 2.22
N HIS A 306 15.38 -15.01 1.38
CA HIS A 306 14.64 -13.77 1.68
C HIS A 306 13.54 -14.00 2.73
N SER A 307 12.78 -15.09 2.61
CA SER A 307 11.69 -15.44 3.53
C SER A 307 12.22 -16.12 4.78
N ILE A 308 12.48 -15.36 5.84
CA ILE A 308 12.94 -15.86 7.15
C ILE A 308 11.84 -16.69 7.83
N SER A 309 10.61 -16.21 7.75
CA SER A 309 9.41 -16.89 8.23
C SER A 309 8.19 -16.39 7.44
N LYS A 310 6.97 -16.80 7.83
CA LYS A 310 5.74 -16.20 7.28
C LYS A 310 5.54 -14.73 7.71
N TRP A 311 6.32 -14.23 8.67
CA TRP A 311 6.18 -12.89 9.25
C TRP A 311 7.30 -11.93 8.83
N ILE A 312 8.47 -12.43 8.46
CA ILE A 312 9.64 -11.61 8.13
C ILE A 312 10.16 -12.00 6.73
N TYR A 313 10.18 -11.00 5.85
CA TYR A 313 10.81 -11.06 4.54
C TYR A 313 11.95 -10.03 4.48
N LEU A 314 13.10 -10.40 3.92
CA LEU A 314 14.21 -9.49 3.64
C LEU A 314 14.02 -8.92 2.22
N GLY A 315 13.53 -7.69 2.11
CA GLY A 315 13.22 -7.07 0.81
C GLY A 315 14.46 -6.70 0.02
N GLY A 316 15.23 -5.75 0.55
CA GLY A 316 16.35 -5.17 -0.20
C GLY A 316 17.10 -4.09 0.55
N VAL A 317 17.59 -3.11 -0.20
CA VAL A 317 18.42 -2.01 0.30
C VAL A 317 17.84 -0.63 0.01
N LYS A 318 18.01 0.29 0.97
CA LYS A 318 17.55 1.69 0.94
C LYS A 318 18.73 2.66 0.90
N ALA A 319 18.62 3.70 0.10
CA ALA A 319 19.48 4.88 0.16
C ALA A 319 18.67 6.17 0.10
N PHE A 320 19.34 7.29 0.35
CA PHE A 320 18.81 8.64 0.15
C PHE A 320 19.67 9.38 -0.88
N ALA A 321 19.03 10.15 -1.76
CA ALA A 321 19.72 10.95 -2.79
C ALA A 321 19.63 12.46 -2.50
N ASP A 322 18.49 12.94 -2.00
CA ASP A 322 18.27 14.30 -1.52
C ASP A 322 17.51 14.36 -0.17
N GLY A 323 17.20 15.58 0.29
CA GLY A 323 16.41 15.83 1.49
C GLY A 323 14.91 16.00 1.20
N SER A 324 14.25 17.00 1.83
CA SER A 324 12.80 17.23 1.69
C SER A 324 12.42 18.63 1.17
N LEU A 325 11.18 18.76 0.66
CA LEU A 325 10.55 20.06 0.41
C LEU A 325 10.40 20.85 1.72
N GLY A 326 9.96 20.18 2.80
CA GLY A 326 9.77 20.77 4.13
C GLY A 326 11.01 21.51 4.64
N SER A 327 12.19 20.91 4.51
CA SER A 327 13.45 21.41 5.07
C SER A 327 14.34 22.16 4.07
N ASN A 328 13.80 22.52 2.90
CA ASN A 328 14.53 23.18 1.80
C ASN A 328 15.78 22.40 1.33
N SER A 329 15.76 21.06 1.38
CA SER A 329 16.90 20.20 1.05
C SER A 329 16.66 19.18 -0.08
N ALA A 330 15.44 19.03 -0.58
CA ALA A 330 15.17 18.30 -1.83
C ALA A 330 15.81 19.01 -3.05
N MET A 331 16.42 18.27 -3.97
CA MET A 331 17.20 18.88 -5.06
C MET A 331 16.36 19.20 -6.29
N PHE A 332 16.43 20.46 -6.71
CA PHE A 332 15.67 20.98 -7.85
C PHE A 332 16.57 21.50 -8.98
N TYR A 333 16.03 21.54 -10.21
CA TYR A 333 16.65 22.23 -11.35
C TYR A 333 16.60 23.76 -11.21
N GLU A 334 15.46 24.29 -10.77
CA GLU A 334 15.24 25.70 -10.46
C GLU A 334 15.27 25.94 -8.94
N PRO A 335 15.79 27.08 -8.47
CA PRO A 335 15.96 27.32 -7.04
C PRO A 335 14.62 27.41 -6.29
N TYR A 336 14.70 27.34 -4.96
CA TYR A 336 13.59 27.66 -4.09
C TYR A 336 13.19 29.14 -4.21
N VAL A 337 11.89 29.43 -4.24
CA VAL A 337 11.34 30.79 -4.37
C VAL A 337 11.57 31.61 -3.10
N ASP A 338 11.48 30.98 -1.92
CA ASP A 338 11.76 31.62 -0.64
C ASP A 338 13.26 31.66 -0.29
N GLU A 339 14.09 30.85 -0.98
CA GLU A 339 15.55 30.88 -0.87
C GLU A 339 16.23 30.87 -2.26
N PRO A 340 16.30 32.01 -2.99
CA PRO A 340 16.66 32.06 -4.42
C PRO A 340 18.08 31.64 -4.82
N GLN A 341 18.89 31.14 -3.89
CA GLN A 341 20.23 30.58 -4.14
C GLN A 341 20.34 29.11 -3.69
N ASN A 342 19.27 28.56 -3.09
CA ASN A 342 19.19 27.17 -2.67
C ASN A 342 18.57 26.34 -3.80
N TYR A 343 19.20 25.21 -4.13
CA TYR A 343 18.75 24.24 -5.13
C TYR A 343 18.59 22.84 -4.50
N GLY A 344 18.50 22.76 -3.17
CA GLY A 344 18.57 21.54 -2.37
C GLY A 344 19.99 21.07 -2.08
N LEU A 345 20.08 19.93 -1.38
CA LEU A 345 21.34 19.35 -0.90
C LEU A 345 21.45 17.87 -1.31
N PRO A 346 22.55 17.44 -1.96
CA PRO A 346 22.82 16.02 -2.16
C PRO A 346 23.19 15.41 -0.80
N VAL A 347 22.46 14.38 -0.38
CA VAL A 347 22.74 13.66 0.89
C VAL A 347 23.66 12.44 0.67
N ALA A 348 23.96 12.10 -0.58
CA ALA A 348 24.89 11.05 -0.97
C ALA A 348 25.76 11.49 -2.15
N ASP A 349 27.00 10.98 -2.20
CA ASP A 349 27.87 11.08 -3.38
C ASP A 349 27.34 10.18 -4.50
N TYR A 350 27.17 10.75 -5.71
CA TYR A 350 26.55 10.06 -6.84
C TYR A 350 27.36 8.84 -7.30
N GLU A 351 28.69 8.96 -7.42
CA GLU A 351 29.55 7.86 -7.86
C GLU A 351 29.50 6.70 -6.86
N LYS A 352 29.55 6.99 -5.56
CA LYS A 352 29.38 5.97 -4.51
C LYS A 352 27.99 5.34 -4.56
N LEU A 353 26.92 6.14 -4.70
CA LEU A 353 25.54 5.66 -4.81
C LEU A 353 25.35 4.74 -6.03
N PHE A 354 25.87 5.14 -7.19
CA PHE A 354 25.88 4.38 -8.44
C PHE A 354 26.58 3.03 -8.27
N ASN A 355 27.82 3.04 -7.77
CA ASN A 355 28.61 1.82 -7.63
C ASN A 355 28.01 0.83 -6.62
N MET A 356 27.40 1.32 -5.53
CA MET A 356 26.69 0.45 -4.58
C MET A 356 25.37 -0.10 -5.16
N THR A 357 24.62 0.72 -5.89
CA THR A 357 23.38 0.29 -6.58
C THR A 357 23.68 -0.80 -7.61
N LEU A 358 24.71 -0.60 -8.44
CA LEU A 358 25.16 -1.57 -9.44
C LEU A 358 25.58 -2.90 -8.80
N ALA A 359 26.30 -2.85 -7.68
CA ALA A 359 26.74 -4.04 -6.95
C ALA A 359 25.59 -4.79 -6.26
N ALA A 360 24.65 -4.07 -5.64
CA ALA A 360 23.46 -4.65 -5.02
C ALA A 360 22.56 -5.34 -6.05
N ASP A 361 22.32 -4.68 -7.20
CA ASP A 361 21.54 -5.23 -8.31
C ASP A 361 22.17 -6.50 -8.91
N ASN A 362 23.49 -6.52 -9.07
CA ASN A 362 24.25 -7.70 -9.54
C ASN A 362 24.20 -8.87 -8.54
N HIS A 363 23.80 -8.60 -7.29
CA HIS A 363 23.57 -9.61 -6.25
C HIS A 363 22.09 -9.87 -5.97
N MET A 364 21.21 -9.55 -6.93
CA MET A 364 19.77 -9.83 -6.89
C MET A 364 19.01 -9.13 -5.76
N LEU A 365 19.61 -8.14 -5.10
CA LEU A 365 18.93 -7.34 -4.08
C LEU A 365 18.06 -6.28 -4.74
N GLN A 366 16.85 -6.09 -4.23
CA GLN A 366 16.00 -4.97 -4.62
C GLN A 366 16.61 -3.66 -4.10
N VAL A 367 16.58 -2.60 -4.91
CA VAL A 367 17.06 -1.26 -4.51
C VAL A 367 15.90 -0.28 -4.48
N ALA A 368 15.82 0.48 -3.39
CA ALA A 368 14.85 1.54 -3.15
C ALA A 368 15.60 2.83 -2.78
N ILE A 369 15.30 3.95 -3.44
CA ILE A 369 16.03 5.20 -3.23
C ILE A 369 15.04 6.35 -3.03
N HIS A 370 15.23 7.10 -1.95
CA HIS A 370 14.52 8.35 -1.70
C HIS A 370 14.96 9.42 -2.70
N ALA A 371 13.99 9.98 -3.43
CA ALA A 371 14.16 11.14 -4.29
C ALA A 371 12.89 12.02 -4.26
N ILE A 372 12.97 13.20 -3.65
CA ILE A 372 11.83 14.13 -3.54
C ILE A 372 11.82 15.17 -4.64
N GLY A 373 12.96 15.78 -4.96
CA GLY A 373 13.05 16.87 -5.94
C GLY A 373 13.10 16.41 -7.41
N ASP A 374 12.77 17.32 -8.33
CA ASP A 374 12.64 17.02 -9.77
C ASP A 374 13.95 16.51 -10.38
N ARG A 375 15.05 17.22 -10.10
CA ARG A 375 16.42 16.85 -10.50
C ARG A 375 16.89 15.54 -9.90
N THR A 376 16.49 15.22 -8.67
CA THR A 376 16.85 13.94 -8.02
C THR A 376 16.17 12.78 -8.72
N ASN A 377 14.89 12.92 -9.06
CA ASN A 377 14.13 11.87 -9.74
C ASN A 377 14.73 11.51 -11.10
N ASP A 378 15.04 12.51 -11.94
CA ASP A 378 15.70 12.27 -13.22
C ASP A 378 17.08 11.61 -13.07
N MET A 379 17.89 12.05 -12.09
CA MET A 379 19.21 11.50 -11.80
C MET A 379 19.16 10.01 -11.37
N ILE A 380 18.15 9.62 -10.58
CA ILE A 380 17.98 8.23 -10.14
C ILE A 380 17.44 7.35 -11.28
N LEU A 381 16.56 7.88 -12.14
CA LEU A 381 16.12 7.18 -13.35
C LEU A 381 17.28 6.94 -14.33
N ASP A 382 18.16 7.91 -14.54
CA ASP A 382 19.39 7.77 -15.36
C ASP A 382 20.34 6.70 -14.80
N MET A 383 20.52 6.69 -13.48
CA MET A 383 21.29 5.65 -12.79
C MET A 383 20.65 4.27 -12.96
N TYR A 384 19.34 4.14 -12.74
CA TYR A 384 18.65 2.85 -12.89
C TYR A 384 18.70 2.35 -14.33
N ALA A 385 18.49 3.20 -15.34
CA ALA A 385 18.69 2.84 -16.75
C ALA A 385 20.11 2.35 -17.04
N SER A 386 21.12 3.02 -16.48
CA SER A 386 22.53 2.64 -16.59
C SER A 386 22.85 1.29 -15.90
N VAL A 387 22.22 1.00 -14.76
CA VAL A 387 22.37 -0.28 -14.04
C VAL A 387 21.65 -1.41 -14.79
N ILE A 388 20.44 -1.16 -15.31
CA ILE A 388 19.71 -2.10 -16.19
C ILE A 388 20.54 -2.47 -17.41
N SER A 389 21.14 -1.47 -18.09
CA SER A 389 22.01 -1.66 -19.24
C SER A 389 23.25 -2.53 -18.93
N LYS A 390 23.87 -2.34 -17.75
CA LYS A 390 25.09 -3.05 -17.35
C LYS A 390 24.84 -4.48 -16.85
N ASN A 391 23.76 -4.70 -16.11
CA ASN A 391 23.46 -5.98 -15.46
C ASN A 391 22.41 -6.83 -16.22
N GLY A 392 21.93 -6.37 -17.37
CA GLY A 392 20.98 -7.10 -18.23
C GLY A 392 19.51 -6.99 -17.80
N ILE A 393 18.59 -7.51 -18.62
CA ILE A 393 17.13 -7.45 -18.37
C ILE A 393 16.73 -8.50 -17.33
N ARG A 394 15.98 -8.10 -16.31
CA ARG A 394 15.34 -8.96 -15.30
C ARG A 394 14.20 -8.22 -14.60
N ASP A 395 13.31 -8.94 -13.93
CA ASP A 395 12.40 -8.36 -12.94
C ASP A 395 13.23 -7.82 -11.76
N ARG A 396 13.31 -6.48 -11.66
CA ARG A 396 14.08 -5.77 -10.62
C ARG A 396 13.19 -5.23 -9.52
N ARG A 397 12.02 -4.75 -9.91
CA ARG A 397 11.11 -3.95 -9.06
C ARG A 397 11.87 -2.83 -8.36
N PHE A 398 12.78 -2.15 -9.08
CA PHE A 398 13.47 -0.99 -8.57
C PHE A 398 12.45 0.06 -8.15
N ARG A 399 12.73 0.75 -7.05
CA ARG A 399 11.80 1.71 -6.46
C ARG A 399 12.46 3.08 -6.37
N ILE A 400 11.68 4.11 -6.68
CA ILE A 400 11.93 5.44 -6.16
C ILE A 400 10.88 5.70 -5.09
N GLU A 401 11.35 6.08 -3.91
CA GLU A 401 10.51 6.48 -2.81
C GLU A 401 10.18 7.96 -2.94
N HIS A 402 8.94 8.31 -2.58
CA HIS A 402 8.30 9.62 -2.67
C HIS A 402 7.93 10.01 -4.10
N ALA A 403 8.89 10.12 -5.03
CA ALA A 403 8.67 10.60 -6.39
C ALA A 403 7.82 11.90 -6.43
N GLN A 404 8.07 12.77 -5.44
CA GLN A 404 7.12 13.79 -5.00
C GLN A 404 7.02 14.97 -5.97
N HIS A 405 8.15 15.43 -6.50
CA HIS A 405 8.22 16.46 -7.53
C HIS A 405 8.96 15.90 -8.75
N LEU A 406 8.33 16.00 -9.92
CA LEU A 406 8.81 15.46 -11.18
C LEU A 406 8.93 16.57 -12.21
N ALA A 407 9.98 16.52 -13.05
CA ALA A 407 10.09 17.41 -14.19
C ALA A 407 9.11 16.99 -15.31
N PRO A 408 8.80 17.87 -16.28
CA PRO A 408 7.92 17.53 -17.40
C PRO A 408 8.44 16.31 -18.19
N GLY A 409 7.61 15.27 -18.31
CA GLY A 409 7.95 14.00 -18.96
C GLY A 409 8.63 12.97 -18.06
N THR A 410 9.10 13.34 -16.85
CA THR A 410 9.75 12.38 -15.93
C THR A 410 8.80 11.26 -15.47
N ALA A 411 7.48 11.51 -15.41
CA ALA A 411 6.49 10.50 -15.03
C ALA A 411 6.44 9.30 -15.99
N ASP A 412 6.51 9.54 -17.31
CA ASP A 412 6.46 8.47 -18.33
C ASP A 412 7.67 7.53 -18.22
N ARG A 413 8.84 8.10 -17.89
CA ARG A 413 10.11 7.37 -17.72
C ARG A 413 10.04 6.25 -16.67
N PHE A 414 9.14 6.36 -15.69
CA PHE A 414 8.93 5.29 -14.71
C PHE A 414 8.40 4.01 -15.37
N GLY A 415 7.37 4.11 -16.21
CA GLY A 415 6.83 2.96 -16.92
C GLY A 415 7.77 2.44 -18.01
N GLU A 416 8.41 3.35 -18.77
CA GLU A 416 9.42 2.99 -19.79
C GLU A 416 10.56 2.12 -19.22
N LEU A 417 10.98 2.39 -17.98
CA LEU A 417 12.06 1.68 -17.29
C LEU A 417 11.58 0.57 -16.33
N GLY A 418 10.26 0.38 -16.17
CA GLY A 418 9.68 -0.58 -15.22
C GLY A 418 9.98 -0.26 -13.75
N ILE A 419 10.12 1.03 -13.42
CA ILE A 419 10.41 1.53 -12.07
C ILE A 419 9.11 1.76 -11.31
N ILE A 420 9.11 1.35 -10.05
CA ILE A 420 7.98 1.50 -9.13
C ILE A 420 8.07 2.87 -8.45
N ALA A 421 7.00 3.65 -8.51
CA ALA A 421 6.85 4.86 -7.72
C ALA A 421 6.16 4.51 -6.40
N SER A 422 6.92 4.53 -5.30
CA SER A 422 6.43 4.30 -3.95
C SER A 422 6.05 5.64 -3.32
N VAL A 423 4.78 6.00 -3.43
CA VAL A 423 4.25 7.36 -3.19
C VAL A 423 3.41 7.42 -1.91
N GLN A 424 3.31 8.61 -1.32
CA GLN A 424 2.57 8.86 -0.08
C GLN A 424 1.46 9.89 -0.32
N PRO A 425 0.22 9.46 -0.65
CA PRO A 425 -0.84 10.40 -0.99
C PRO A 425 -1.11 11.46 0.08
N ASP A 426 -1.11 11.09 1.36
CA ASP A 426 -1.41 12.03 2.45
C ASP A 426 -0.35 13.16 2.61
N HIS A 427 0.88 13.02 2.08
CA HIS A 427 1.86 14.11 2.07
C HIS A 427 1.35 15.32 1.27
N LEU A 428 0.53 15.11 0.23
CA LEU A 428 -0.12 16.15 -0.57
C LEU A 428 -0.90 17.14 0.30
N LEU A 429 -1.56 16.67 1.35
CA LEU A 429 -2.38 17.49 2.24
C LEU A 429 -1.52 18.31 3.21
N ASP A 430 -0.40 17.76 3.65
CA ASP A 430 0.55 18.42 4.56
C ASP A 430 1.44 19.46 3.82
N ASP A 431 1.79 19.20 2.54
CA ASP A 431 2.74 20.01 1.77
C ASP A 431 2.10 21.06 0.83
N PHE A 432 0.79 21.06 0.55
CA PHE A 432 0.17 21.97 -0.44
C PHE A 432 0.56 23.46 -0.32
N GLU A 433 0.46 24.03 0.88
CA GLU A 433 0.83 25.43 1.13
C GLU A 433 2.35 25.64 0.99
N SER A 434 3.13 24.68 1.49
CA SER A 434 4.60 24.66 1.44
C SER A 434 5.08 24.60 -0.02
N ALA A 435 4.56 23.70 -0.85
CA ALA A 435 4.91 23.55 -2.25
C ALA A 435 4.61 24.82 -3.04
N THR A 436 3.42 25.40 -2.84
CA THR A 436 3.02 26.65 -3.50
C THR A 436 3.93 27.83 -3.12
N LYS A 437 4.32 27.94 -1.85
CA LYS A 437 5.22 28.98 -1.34
C LYS A 437 6.67 28.80 -1.84
N LYS A 438 7.17 27.56 -1.85
CA LYS A 438 8.59 27.22 -2.06
C LYS A 438 8.98 27.01 -3.50
N LEU A 439 8.10 26.43 -4.31
CA LEU A 439 8.35 26.19 -5.73
C LEU A 439 7.68 27.25 -6.61
N GLY A 440 6.74 28.02 -6.04
CA GLY A 440 5.82 28.87 -6.79
C GLY A 440 4.66 28.06 -7.37
N PHE A 441 3.51 28.72 -7.52
CA PHE A 441 2.25 28.08 -7.92
C PHE A 441 2.38 27.21 -9.18
N ASP A 442 3.03 27.73 -10.24
CA ASP A 442 3.16 27.03 -11.51
C ASP A 442 3.95 25.72 -11.43
N ARG A 443 5.09 25.70 -10.72
CA ARG A 443 5.89 24.48 -10.52
C ARG A 443 5.17 23.51 -9.59
N ALA A 444 4.60 24.02 -8.49
CA ALA A 444 3.83 23.21 -7.56
C ALA A 444 2.68 22.49 -8.28
N GLN A 445 1.89 23.22 -9.07
CA GLN A 445 0.74 22.71 -9.82
C GLN A 445 1.12 21.71 -10.93
N LYS A 446 2.24 21.94 -11.65
CA LYS A 446 2.63 21.11 -12.81
C LYS A 446 3.51 19.91 -12.46
N GLY A 447 4.22 19.95 -11.34
CA GLY A 447 5.26 18.97 -11.00
C GLY A 447 4.98 18.12 -9.76
N SER A 448 4.00 18.45 -8.91
CA SER A 448 3.88 17.83 -7.58
C SER A 448 2.80 16.74 -7.49
N TYR A 449 3.16 15.60 -6.91
CA TYR A 449 2.29 14.45 -6.66
C TYR A 449 1.57 13.98 -7.92
N LEU A 450 2.31 13.72 -9.01
CA LEU A 450 1.73 13.42 -10.33
C LEU A 450 1.23 11.96 -10.46
N PHE A 451 0.31 11.55 -9.59
CA PHE A 451 -0.18 10.16 -9.52
C PHE A 451 -0.94 9.73 -10.78
N GLY A 452 -1.73 10.62 -11.38
CA GLY A 452 -2.48 10.34 -12.61
C GLY A 452 -1.56 10.26 -13.82
N SER A 453 -0.57 11.15 -13.92
CA SER A 453 0.45 11.08 -14.97
C SER A 453 1.34 9.84 -14.84
N LEU A 454 1.77 9.47 -13.62
CA LEU A 454 2.53 8.23 -13.39
C LEU A 454 1.75 6.99 -13.87
N LEU A 455 0.46 6.87 -13.53
CA LEU A 455 -0.38 5.78 -14.04
C LEU A 455 -0.59 5.85 -15.56
N SER A 456 -0.75 7.04 -16.13
CA SER A 456 -0.91 7.23 -17.58
C SER A 456 0.35 6.85 -18.36
N GLY A 457 1.52 7.05 -17.76
CA GLY A 457 2.83 6.59 -18.22
C GLY A 457 3.12 5.11 -17.93
N ASN A 458 2.14 4.32 -17.47
CA ASN A 458 2.25 2.90 -17.11
C ASN A 458 3.20 2.60 -15.93
N ALA A 459 3.48 3.56 -15.05
CA ALA A 459 4.24 3.30 -13.83
C ALA A 459 3.45 2.42 -12.84
N THR A 460 4.13 1.47 -12.18
CA THR A 460 3.53 0.78 -11.04
C THR A 460 3.57 1.70 -9.83
N LEU A 461 2.41 2.10 -9.30
CA LEU A 461 2.33 2.78 -8.01
C LEU A 461 2.30 1.76 -6.85
N ALA A 462 2.92 2.13 -5.73
CA ALA A 462 2.71 1.51 -4.43
C ALA A 462 2.45 2.61 -3.41
N PHE A 463 1.41 2.46 -2.58
CA PHE A 463 1.06 3.48 -1.59
C PHE A 463 1.63 3.16 -0.21
N GLY A 464 2.28 4.16 0.38
CA GLY A 464 2.72 4.14 1.76
C GLY A 464 2.24 5.36 2.53
N SER A 465 2.45 5.35 3.84
CA SER A 465 2.25 6.52 4.70
C SER A 465 3.55 7.21 5.12
N ASP A 466 4.70 6.56 4.89
CA ASP A 466 5.97 6.96 5.49
C ASP A 466 5.84 7.17 7.02
N TRP A 467 5.01 6.36 7.69
CA TRP A 467 4.72 6.57 9.11
C TRP A 467 6.01 6.49 9.95
N PRO A 468 6.31 7.51 10.78
CA PRO A 468 5.37 8.48 11.33
C PRO A 468 5.20 9.84 10.61
N VAL A 469 5.74 10.05 9.41
CA VAL A 469 5.58 11.29 8.61
C VAL A 469 4.11 11.55 8.29
N ALA A 470 3.43 10.68 7.53
CA ALA A 470 1.95 10.69 7.42
C ALA A 470 1.29 9.81 8.49
N ASN A 471 -0.04 9.81 8.54
CA ASN A 471 -0.78 8.83 9.33
C ASN A 471 -0.79 7.47 8.62
N ILE A 472 -0.52 6.38 9.34
CA ILE A 472 -0.72 5.00 8.85
C ILE A 472 -2.22 4.71 8.65
N ASN A 473 -2.78 5.16 7.52
CA ASN A 473 -4.21 5.22 7.29
C ASN A 473 -4.56 4.98 5.81
N PRO A 474 -4.53 3.72 5.32
CA PRO A 474 -4.72 3.40 3.90
C PRO A 474 -5.98 3.99 3.28
N LEU A 475 -7.11 3.96 3.99
CA LEU A 475 -8.38 4.56 3.54
C LEU A 475 -8.34 6.09 3.42
N GLY A 476 -7.43 6.75 4.16
CA GLY A 476 -7.10 8.16 3.99
C GLY A 476 -6.29 8.38 2.72
N GLY A 477 -5.17 7.65 2.56
CA GLY A 477 -4.31 7.76 1.39
C GLY A 477 -5.05 7.51 0.07
N VAL A 478 -5.90 6.47 0.01
CA VAL A 478 -6.80 6.19 -1.12
C VAL A 478 -7.68 7.41 -1.44
N ARG A 479 -8.37 7.93 -0.42
CA ARG A 479 -9.25 9.10 -0.57
C ARG A 479 -8.47 10.32 -1.05
N THR A 480 -7.28 10.57 -0.49
CA THR A 480 -6.42 11.69 -0.87
C THR A 480 -5.95 11.57 -2.32
N ALA A 481 -5.57 10.38 -2.78
CA ALA A 481 -5.19 10.15 -4.18
C ALA A 481 -6.37 10.34 -5.17
N MET A 482 -7.59 9.98 -4.76
CA MET A 482 -8.81 10.18 -5.54
C MET A 482 -9.27 11.64 -5.57
N THR A 483 -9.37 12.31 -4.41
CA THR A 483 -10.02 13.62 -4.29
C THR A 483 -9.05 14.79 -4.31
N ARG A 484 -7.79 14.58 -3.94
CA ARG A 484 -6.74 15.59 -3.74
C ARG A 484 -7.20 16.79 -2.91
N LYS A 485 -8.06 16.51 -1.92
CA LYS A 485 -8.82 17.51 -1.18
C LYS A 485 -8.89 17.17 0.30
N SER A 486 -8.33 18.04 1.14
CA SER A 486 -8.57 18.02 2.59
C SER A 486 -10.04 18.38 2.89
N PRO A 487 -10.68 17.81 3.93
CA PRO A 487 -12.00 18.25 4.41
C PRO A 487 -12.09 19.74 4.74
N ALA A 488 -10.96 20.40 5.01
CA ALA A 488 -10.88 21.84 5.28
C ALA A 488 -10.77 22.72 4.03
N TRP A 489 -10.53 22.15 2.84
CA TRP A 489 -10.37 22.91 1.61
C TRP A 489 -11.67 23.03 0.83
N GLU A 490 -11.89 24.17 0.18
CA GLU A 490 -13.06 24.38 -0.68
C GLU A 490 -12.91 23.65 -2.02
N ASN A 491 -11.69 23.65 -2.59
CA ASN A 491 -11.35 23.05 -3.88
C ASN A 491 -10.24 21.98 -3.73
N ALA A 492 -10.16 21.06 -4.68
CA ALA A 492 -9.07 20.09 -4.76
C ALA A 492 -7.79 20.73 -5.32
N TRP A 493 -6.62 20.30 -4.85
CA TRP A 493 -5.35 20.76 -5.42
C TRP A 493 -4.93 19.89 -6.61
N ASN A 494 -4.78 20.52 -7.77
CA ASN A 494 -4.50 19.87 -9.05
C ASN A 494 -5.39 18.63 -9.35
N PRO A 495 -6.71 18.82 -9.55
CA PRO A 495 -7.65 17.71 -9.74
C PRO A 495 -7.42 16.89 -11.02
N TYR A 496 -6.56 17.32 -11.94
CA TYR A 496 -6.19 16.52 -13.11
C TYR A 496 -5.26 15.35 -12.77
N GLU A 497 -4.58 15.41 -11.63
CA GLU A 497 -3.74 14.34 -11.08
C GLU A 497 -4.50 13.46 -10.06
N SER A 498 -5.82 13.62 -9.99
CA SER A 498 -6.70 12.70 -9.26
C SER A 498 -6.73 11.37 -10.00
N ILE A 499 -6.50 10.27 -9.28
CA ILE A 499 -6.60 8.95 -9.89
C ILE A 499 -8.06 8.66 -10.21
N SER A 500 -8.37 8.44 -11.49
CA SER A 500 -9.72 8.04 -11.91
C SER A 500 -9.90 6.52 -11.91
N VAL A 501 -11.15 6.09 -11.87
CA VAL A 501 -11.60 4.70 -12.02
C VAL A 501 -10.97 4.02 -13.23
N HIS A 502 -10.88 4.75 -14.35
CA HIS A 502 -10.34 4.27 -15.62
C HIS A 502 -8.83 4.04 -15.55
N ASP A 503 -8.09 4.91 -14.88
CA ASP A 503 -6.64 4.77 -14.73
C ASP A 503 -6.31 3.64 -13.76
N ALA A 504 -7.13 3.52 -12.72
CA ALA A 504 -7.12 2.41 -11.78
C ALA A 504 -7.38 1.07 -12.50
N LEU A 505 -8.37 1.01 -13.40
CA LEU A 505 -8.68 -0.16 -14.23
C LEU A 505 -7.56 -0.54 -15.21
N LYS A 506 -6.94 0.44 -15.86
CA LYS A 506 -5.75 0.21 -16.70
C LYS A 506 -4.60 -0.36 -15.89
N ALA A 507 -4.29 0.25 -14.75
CA ALA A 507 -3.24 -0.22 -13.85
C ALA A 507 -3.47 -1.65 -13.36
N TYR A 508 -4.74 -2.02 -13.13
CA TYR A 508 -5.13 -3.38 -12.76
C TYR A 508 -4.87 -4.37 -13.91
N GLN A 509 -5.30 -4.07 -15.13
CA GLN A 509 -5.03 -4.88 -16.34
C GLN A 509 -3.53 -4.94 -16.71
N MET A 510 -2.73 -4.00 -16.23
CA MET A 510 -1.28 -3.95 -16.43
C MET A 510 -0.47 -4.61 -15.29
N ALA A 511 -1.15 -5.21 -14.29
CA ALA A 511 -0.48 -5.92 -13.21
C ALA A 511 0.13 -7.27 -13.64
N ASP A 512 -0.11 -7.74 -14.87
CA ASP A 512 0.59 -8.90 -15.43
C ASP A 512 2.08 -8.62 -15.73
N PRO A 513 2.94 -9.65 -15.79
CA PRO A 513 4.32 -9.49 -16.25
C PRO A 513 4.37 -9.18 -17.76
N PRO A 514 5.33 -8.35 -18.22
CA PRO A 514 5.45 -7.96 -19.63
C PRO A 514 5.51 -9.14 -20.61
N SER A 515 6.07 -10.28 -20.21
CA SER A 515 6.11 -11.49 -21.03
C SER A 515 4.71 -12.00 -21.40
N ILE A 516 3.74 -11.95 -20.47
CA ILE A 516 2.36 -12.38 -20.76
C ILE A 516 1.68 -11.39 -21.71
N GLN A 517 1.91 -10.09 -21.56
CA GLN A 517 1.38 -9.09 -22.49
C GLN A 517 2.01 -9.18 -23.88
N GLU A 518 3.31 -9.48 -23.97
CA GLU A 518 4.01 -9.66 -25.24
C GLU A 518 3.61 -10.98 -25.92
N ASP A 519 3.45 -12.08 -25.18
CA ASP A 519 2.91 -13.35 -25.68
C ASP A 519 1.44 -13.21 -26.14
N LEU A 520 0.59 -12.51 -25.38
CA LEU A 520 -0.81 -12.23 -25.76
C LEU A 520 -0.88 -11.34 -27.01
N LYS A 521 -0.05 -10.30 -27.10
CA LYS A 521 -0.02 -9.40 -28.26
C LYS A 521 0.49 -10.11 -29.52
N ASN A 522 1.53 -10.95 -29.38
CA ASN A 522 2.00 -11.82 -30.46
C ASN A 522 0.92 -12.85 -30.88
N ALA A 523 0.07 -13.32 -29.95
CA ALA A 523 -1.06 -14.19 -30.25
C ALA A 523 -2.23 -13.45 -30.93
N GLU A 524 -2.52 -12.21 -30.55
CA GLU A 524 -3.53 -11.37 -31.23
C GLU A 524 -3.10 -10.98 -32.66
N ASP A 525 -1.82 -10.61 -32.85
CA ASP A 525 -1.25 -10.26 -34.16
C ASP A 525 -1.15 -11.46 -35.13
N SER A 526 -1.23 -12.71 -34.62
CA SER A 526 -1.16 -13.95 -35.42
C SER A 526 -2.52 -14.60 -35.72
N GLY A 527 -3.63 -14.01 -35.28
CA GLY A 527 -4.97 -14.43 -35.68
C GLY A 527 -5.37 -15.83 -35.20
N SER A 528 -5.94 -16.65 -36.09
CA SER A 528 -6.54 -17.95 -35.69
C SER A 528 -5.54 -18.96 -35.11
N GLU A 529 -4.26 -18.87 -35.47
CA GLU A 529 -3.21 -19.75 -34.90
C GLU A 529 -2.80 -19.34 -33.48
N GLY A 530 -2.92 -18.04 -33.14
CA GLY A 530 -2.66 -17.55 -31.78
C GLY A 530 -3.70 -18.03 -30.75
N LEU A 531 -4.96 -18.23 -31.18
CA LEU A 531 -6.01 -18.79 -30.32
C LEU A 531 -5.74 -20.24 -29.89
N ASP A 532 -5.12 -21.06 -30.76
CA ASP A 532 -4.71 -22.42 -30.41
C ASP A 532 -3.50 -22.42 -29.45
N LEU A 533 -2.60 -21.43 -29.53
CA LEU A 533 -1.52 -21.26 -28.56
C LEU A 533 -2.06 -20.84 -27.18
N ILE A 534 -3.00 -19.89 -27.15
CA ILE A 534 -3.74 -19.52 -25.92
C ILE A 534 -4.45 -20.74 -25.32
N ALA A 535 -5.10 -21.56 -26.15
CA ALA A 535 -5.74 -22.80 -25.70
C ALA A 535 -4.75 -23.83 -25.15
N GLN A 536 -3.55 -23.96 -25.73
CA GLN A 536 -2.50 -24.87 -25.22
C GLN A 536 -1.90 -24.38 -23.90
N ILE A 537 -1.66 -23.08 -23.74
CA ILE A 537 -1.18 -22.47 -22.49
C ILE A 537 -2.22 -22.74 -21.38
N LEU A 538 -3.50 -22.44 -21.63
CA LEU A 538 -4.60 -22.68 -20.69
C LEU A 538 -4.84 -24.17 -20.35
N GLN A 539 -4.49 -25.09 -21.24
CA GLN A 539 -4.59 -26.55 -21.00
C GLN A 539 -3.35 -27.14 -20.30
N SER A 540 -2.24 -26.41 -20.21
CA SER A 540 -1.02 -26.86 -19.53
C SER A 540 -1.07 -26.71 -18.01
N GLU A 541 -1.99 -25.88 -17.49
CA GLU A 541 -2.24 -25.68 -16.07
C GLU A 541 -2.95 -26.89 -15.42
N PRO A 542 -2.48 -27.44 -14.27
CA PRO A 542 -2.97 -28.71 -13.73
C PRO A 542 -4.43 -28.75 -13.22
N ILE A 543 -5.15 -27.62 -13.25
CA ILE A 543 -6.42 -27.44 -12.52
C ILE A 543 -7.66 -27.66 -13.41
N LEU A 544 -7.53 -27.62 -14.74
CA LEU A 544 -8.64 -27.80 -15.69
C LEU A 544 -8.72 -29.23 -16.26
N LYS A 545 -9.13 -30.21 -15.45
CA LYS A 545 -9.29 -31.62 -15.90
C LYS A 545 -10.68 -32.26 -15.77
N ASP A 546 -11.65 -31.59 -15.17
CA ASP A 546 -13.05 -32.04 -15.20
C ASP A 546 -13.83 -31.23 -16.24
N GLY A 547 -14.16 -31.89 -17.36
CA GLY A 547 -14.55 -31.24 -18.60
C GLY A 547 -15.98 -30.65 -18.63
N ILE A 548 -16.09 -29.43 -19.14
CA ILE A 548 -17.36 -28.84 -19.56
C ILE A 548 -17.69 -29.38 -20.96
N LYS A 549 -18.74 -30.19 -21.06
CA LYS A 549 -19.38 -30.45 -22.37
C LYS A 549 -20.19 -29.21 -22.75
N ILE A 550 -19.76 -28.52 -23.80
CA ILE A 550 -20.57 -27.49 -24.46
C ILE A 550 -21.75 -28.21 -25.14
N ALA A 551 -22.97 -27.92 -24.69
CA ALA A 551 -24.17 -28.28 -25.44
C ALA A 551 -24.42 -27.19 -26.49
N GLN A 552 -24.51 -27.57 -27.77
CA GLN A 552 -25.14 -26.69 -28.75
C GLN A 552 -26.63 -26.63 -28.42
N VAL A 553 -27.14 -25.44 -28.15
CA VAL A 553 -28.57 -25.15 -28.07
C VAL A 553 -28.99 -24.66 -29.45
N ASP A 554 -30.05 -25.25 -29.99
CA ASP A 554 -30.59 -24.85 -31.29
C ASP A 554 -31.45 -23.59 -31.13
N VAL A 555 -31.33 -22.64 -32.05
CA VAL A 555 -31.89 -21.28 -31.86
C VAL A 555 -33.41 -21.27 -32.02
N ASP A 556 -33.95 -22.23 -32.76
CA ASP A 556 -35.39 -22.34 -33.03
C ASP A 556 -36.18 -22.84 -31.80
N GLU A 557 -35.54 -23.62 -30.90
CA GLU A 557 -36.18 -24.15 -29.68
C GLU A 557 -36.45 -23.05 -28.62
N VAL A 558 -35.72 -21.93 -28.71
CA VAL A 558 -35.88 -20.76 -27.82
C VAL A 558 -37.10 -19.91 -28.23
N GLN A 559 -37.43 -19.84 -29.52
CA GLN A 559 -38.57 -19.05 -30.00
C GLN A 559 -39.92 -19.71 -29.66
N GLU A 560 -39.98 -21.05 -29.59
CA GLU A 560 -41.22 -21.76 -29.27
C GLU A 560 -41.59 -21.65 -27.76
N GLN A 561 -40.62 -21.44 -26.87
CA GLN A 561 -40.89 -21.21 -25.44
C GLN A 561 -41.41 -19.80 -25.12
N ALA A 562 -41.09 -18.79 -25.93
CA ALA A 562 -41.57 -17.42 -25.76
C ALA A 562 -43.08 -17.26 -26.06
N ALA A 563 -43.68 -18.21 -26.80
CA ALA A 563 -45.09 -18.16 -27.19
C ALA A 563 -46.08 -18.69 -26.14
N ASN A 564 -45.60 -19.20 -24.99
CA ASN A 564 -46.40 -19.90 -23.98
C ASN A 564 -46.47 -19.21 -22.60
N TRP A 565 -46.05 -17.94 -22.49
CA TRP A 565 -46.16 -17.19 -21.24
C TRP A 565 -47.54 -16.54 -21.13
N ASN A 566 -48.39 -17.13 -20.27
CA ASN A 566 -49.73 -16.61 -19.98
C ASN A 566 -49.68 -15.32 -19.16
N SER A 567 -50.67 -14.46 -19.39
CA SER A 567 -50.90 -13.18 -18.72
C SER A 567 -51.33 -13.33 -17.26
N GLU A 568 -50.50 -12.92 -16.30
CA GLU A 568 -50.93 -12.59 -14.93
C GLU A 568 -49.87 -11.76 -14.17
N GLU A 569 -49.49 -10.57 -14.67
CA GLU A 569 -48.74 -9.54 -13.89
C GLU A 569 -48.68 -8.16 -14.62
N GLU A 570 -49.83 -7.58 -14.98
CA GLU A 570 -49.91 -6.32 -15.78
C GLU A 570 -50.15 -5.02 -14.96
N ASP A 571 -50.04 -5.08 -13.63
CA ASP A 571 -50.41 -3.98 -12.71
C ASP A 571 -49.23 -3.24 -12.04
N SER A 572 -47.98 -3.43 -12.49
CA SER A 572 -46.79 -2.77 -11.90
C SER A 572 -46.08 -1.74 -12.81
N ILE A 573 -46.56 -1.52 -14.04
CA ILE A 573 -45.93 -0.63 -15.04
C ILE A 573 -46.71 0.70 -15.20
N ILE A 574 -47.33 1.20 -14.11
CA ILE A 574 -47.97 2.54 -14.06
C ILE A 574 -47.53 3.32 -12.82
N GLU A 575 -46.22 3.35 -12.50
CA GLU A 575 -45.67 4.27 -11.49
C GLU A 575 -44.25 4.80 -11.83
N CYS A 576 -43.91 4.94 -13.12
CA CYS A 576 -42.65 5.55 -13.59
C CYS A 576 -42.82 6.56 -14.75
N ALA A 577 -44.03 7.10 -14.94
CA ALA A 577 -44.35 8.02 -16.05
C ALA A 577 -44.74 9.45 -15.59
N SER A 578 -44.52 9.80 -14.32
CA SER A 578 -44.96 11.05 -13.70
C SER A 578 -43.85 12.08 -13.41
N GLU A 579 -42.57 11.71 -13.39
CA GLU A 579 -41.47 12.61 -12.97
C GLU A 579 -40.62 13.21 -14.11
N LEU A 580 -40.93 12.94 -15.38
CA LEU A 580 -40.24 13.53 -16.55
C LEU A 580 -41.04 14.65 -17.23
N LYS A 581 -41.60 15.58 -16.44
CA LYS A 581 -42.41 16.71 -16.96
C LYS A 581 -42.10 18.10 -16.39
N VAL A 582 -40.83 18.39 -16.08
CA VAL A 582 -40.34 19.76 -15.83
C VAL A 582 -38.94 20.00 -16.45
N ALA A 583 -38.83 19.92 -17.78
CA ALA A 583 -37.58 20.27 -18.50
C ALA A 583 -37.76 20.72 -19.98
N GLU A 584 -38.95 21.17 -20.38
CA GLU A 584 -39.20 21.67 -21.76
C GLU A 584 -39.91 23.04 -21.76
N GLN A 585 -39.19 24.08 -21.33
CA GLN A 585 -39.48 25.48 -21.71
C GLN A 585 -38.17 26.27 -21.78
N GLU A 586 -37.51 26.22 -22.95
CA GLU A 586 -36.71 27.28 -23.58
C GLU A 586 -35.79 26.70 -24.68
N LYS A 587 -36.29 26.64 -25.93
CA LYS A 587 -35.48 26.63 -27.17
C LYS A 587 -36.34 26.77 -28.44
N GLU A 588 -36.88 27.96 -28.66
CA GLU A 588 -37.34 28.37 -29.98
C GLU A 588 -36.20 29.07 -30.75
N GLN A 589 -35.69 28.44 -31.81
CA GLN A 589 -35.43 29.05 -33.13
C GLN A 589 -34.95 27.97 -34.12
N ALA A 590 -35.58 27.95 -35.30
CA ALA A 590 -35.52 26.90 -36.33
C ALA A 590 -34.46 27.25 -37.44
N PRO A 591 -34.37 26.56 -38.61
CA PRO A 591 -34.98 25.29 -39.07
C PRO A 591 -33.89 24.27 -39.52
N THR A 592 -34.12 23.11 -40.17
CA THR A 592 -35.30 22.46 -40.78
C THR A 592 -35.13 20.93 -40.70
N VAL A 593 -36.20 20.13 -40.81
CA VAL A 593 -36.12 18.66 -40.94
C VAL A 593 -37.11 18.14 -42.00
N GLU A 594 -36.62 17.38 -42.98
CA GLU A 594 -37.47 16.56 -43.85
C GLU A 594 -37.80 15.22 -43.17
N ARG A 595 -39.03 14.74 -43.38
CA ARG A 595 -39.51 13.46 -42.83
C ARG A 595 -38.83 12.27 -43.50
N LEU A 596 -38.28 11.37 -42.68
CA LEU A 596 -38.20 9.94 -43.01
C LEU A 596 -38.79 9.10 -41.87
N THR A 597 -39.26 7.91 -42.24
CA THR A 597 -40.24 7.10 -41.50
C THR A 597 -39.65 6.25 -40.38
N GLU A 598 -40.56 5.67 -39.59
CA GLU A 598 -40.33 4.91 -38.36
C GLU A 598 -39.28 3.79 -38.47
N ASN A 599 -38.69 3.45 -37.30
CA ASN A 599 -37.78 2.33 -37.05
C ASN A 599 -36.40 2.39 -37.75
N THR A 600 -35.60 3.40 -37.43
CA THR A 600 -34.13 3.25 -37.42
C THR A 600 -33.49 4.11 -36.32
N ILE A 601 -33.13 3.51 -35.18
CA ILE A 601 -32.16 4.14 -34.26
C ILE A 601 -30.78 3.99 -34.91
N THR A 602 -30.38 5.02 -35.67
CA THR A 602 -29.03 5.13 -36.19
C THR A 602 -28.09 5.51 -35.04
N ALA A 603 -27.66 4.50 -34.29
CA ALA A 603 -26.51 4.66 -33.41
C ALA A 603 -25.30 5.04 -34.27
N VAL A 604 -24.75 6.24 -34.06
CA VAL A 604 -23.45 6.63 -34.62
C VAL A 604 -22.38 5.82 -33.90
N VAL A 605 -22.14 4.61 -34.38
CA VAL A 605 -21.06 3.74 -33.89
C VAL A 605 -19.74 4.38 -34.30
N MET A 606 -19.16 5.19 -33.39
CA MET A 606 -17.74 5.49 -33.47
C MET A 606 -16.99 4.16 -33.35
N LYS A 607 -16.20 3.86 -34.38
CA LYS A 607 -15.59 2.55 -34.61
C LYS A 607 -14.34 2.37 -33.73
N GLN A 608 -14.55 2.18 -32.43
CA GLN A 608 -13.56 1.76 -31.43
C GLN A 608 -14.19 0.63 -30.58
N PRO A 609 -13.65 -0.60 -30.59
CA PRO A 609 -14.23 -1.72 -29.86
C PRO A 609 -13.87 -1.64 -28.36
N ASN A 610 -14.55 -0.78 -27.62
CA ASN A 610 -14.35 -0.67 -26.17
C ASN A 610 -14.88 -1.93 -25.47
N SER A 611 -13.94 -2.80 -25.07
CA SER A 611 -14.13 -4.06 -24.34
C SER A 611 -14.86 -3.94 -22.99
N PHE A 612 -15.08 -2.72 -22.51
CA PHE A 612 -15.54 -2.41 -21.15
C PHE A 612 -16.98 -2.84 -20.84
N ALA A 613 -17.93 -2.60 -21.77
CA ALA A 613 -19.33 -2.97 -21.58
C ALA A 613 -19.54 -4.49 -21.55
N ASN A 614 -18.74 -5.24 -22.32
CA ASN A 614 -18.76 -6.70 -22.30
C ASN A 614 -18.20 -7.27 -20.98
N TRP A 615 -17.27 -6.58 -20.33
CA TRP A 615 -16.64 -7.03 -19.09
C TRP A 615 -17.63 -7.05 -17.90
N LEU A 616 -18.45 -6.00 -17.74
CA LEU A 616 -19.50 -5.94 -16.72
C LEU A 616 -20.54 -7.07 -16.91
N ASN A 617 -20.97 -7.32 -18.15
CA ASN A 617 -21.87 -8.42 -18.47
C ASN A 617 -21.25 -9.80 -18.15
N VAL A 618 -19.95 -10.01 -18.40
CA VAL A 618 -19.27 -11.28 -18.12
C VAL A 618 -19.17 -11.57 -16.61
N ILE A 619 -18.99 -10.54 -15.76
CA ILE A 619 -18.98 -10.71 -14.28
C ILE A 619 -20.37 -11.07 -13.76
N SER A 620 -21.42 -10.38 -14.25
CA SER A 620 -22.81 -10.68 -13.90
C SER A 620 -23.18 -12.13 -14.27
N ILE A 621 -22.90 -12.54 -15.52
CA ILE A 621 -23.32 -13.85 -16.05
C ILE A 621 -22.57 -15.03 -15.40
N LYS A 622 -21.28 -14.88 -15.03
CA LYS A 622 -20.48 -16.01 -14.49
C LYS A 622 -20.78 -16.37 -13.03
N THR A 623 -21.33 -15.47 -12.22
CA THR A 623 -21.44 -15.68 -10.77
C THR A 623 -22.78 -16.29 -10.33
N GLY A 624 -23.83 -16.12 -11.14
CA GLY A 624 -25.15 -16.75 -10.96
C GLY A 624 -25.89 -16.40 -9.66
N ARG A 625 -25.33 -15.51 -8.84
CA ARG A 625 -25.85 -15.03 -7.55
C ARG A 625 -25.02 -13.87 -6.97
N ILE A 626 -24.71 -12.89 -7.80
CA ILE A 626 -24.51 -11.52 -7.30
C ILE A 626 -25.67 -10.72 -7.91
N LYS A 627 -26.44 -10.03 -7.07
CA LYS A 627 -27.55 -9.19 -7.53
C LYS A 627 -27.04 -8.12 -8.48
N ASP A 628 -27.97 -7.48 -9.20
CA ASP A 628 -27.80 -6.54 -10.31
C ASP A 628 -27.07 -5.19 -9.96
N ASP A 629 -26.20 -5.21 -8.95
CA ASP A 629 -25.75 -4.06 -8.17
C ASP A 629 -24.21 -3.79 -8.25
N ILE A 630 -23.45 -4.45 -9.13
CA ILE A 630 -22.03 -4.05 -9.36
C ILE A 630 -22.00 -2.74 -10.17
N THR A 631 -22.13 -1.63 -9.44
CA THR A 631 -22.07 -0.27 -9.98
C THR A 631 -20.67 0.08 -10.50
N TYR A 632 -20.57 1.09 -11.36
CA TYR A 632 -19.28 1.69 -11.73
C TYR A 632 -18.49 2.19 -10.49
N ALA A 633 -19.21 2.69 -9.47
CA ALA A 633 -18.63 3.10 -8.20
C ALA A 633 -18.16 1.91 -7.33
N THR A 634 -18.79 0.74 -7.42
CA THR A 634 -18.29 -0.53 -6.86
C THR A 634 -16.93 -0.91 -7.43
N LEU A 635 -16.81 -0.88 -8.75
CA LEU A 635 -15.57 -1.23 -9.45
C LEU A 635 -14.46 -0.21 -9.12
N ALA A 636 -14.79 1.09 -9.16
CA ALA A 636 -13.92 2.18 -8.74
C ALA A 636 -13.34 1.99 -7.34
N ALA A 637 -14.21 1.93 -6.34
CA ALA A 637 -13.88 1.83 -4.93
C ALA A 637 -12.92 0.67 -4.63
N SER A 638 -13.24 -0.49 -5.20
CA SER A 638 -12.46 -1.72 -5.05
C SER A 638 -11.04 -1.56 -5.60
N ILE A 639 -10.93 -1.02 -6.82
CA ILE A 639 -9.66 -0.91 -7.54
C ILE A 639 -8.74 0.16 -6.91
N TYR A 640 -9.27 1.20 -6.28
CA TYR A 640 -8.40 2.13 -5.55
C TYR A 640 -7.69 1.49 -4.34
N CYS A 641 -8.13 0.33 -3.85
CA CYS A 641 -7.44 -0.41 -2.80
C CYS A 641 -6.16 -1.11 -3.27
N LEU A 642 -5.97 -1.31 -4.60
CA LEU A 642 -4.87 -2.09 -5.18
C LEU A 642 -3.47 -1.61 -4.76
N TRP A 643 -3.26 -0.29 -4.69
CA TRP A 643 -1.95 0.27 -4.34
C TRP A 643 -1.58 0.12 -2.87
N HIS A 644 -2.56 -0.20 -2.03
CA HIS A 644 -2.35 -0.69 -0.65
C HIS A 644 -2.57 -2.20 -0.51
N THR A 645 -2.72 -2.96 -1.61
CA THR A 645 -2.86 -4.43 -1.56
C THR A 645 -1.91 -5.09 -2.57
N ILE A 646 -2.37 -5.50 -3.75
CA ILE A 646 -1.56 -6.30 -4.68
C ILE A 646 -0.38 -5.53 -5.28
N SER A 647 -0.50 -4.22 -5.57
CA SER A 647 0.62 -3.45 -6.14
C SER A 647 1.69 -3.18 -5.08
N ALA A 648 1.31 -2.95 -3.82
CA ALA A 648 2.25 -2.88 -2.70
C ALA A 648 2.92 -4.23 -2.40
N ALA A 649 2.20 -5.36 -2.53
CA ALA A 649 2.78 -6.70 -2.44
C ALA A 649 3.79 -6.95 -3.57
N ARG A 650 3.43 -6.59 -4.82
CA ARG A 650 4.29 -6.68 -6.00
C ARG A 650 5.54 -5.84 -5.80
N ALA A 651 5.42 -4.62 -5.28
CA ALA A 651 6.54 -3.73 -4.97
C ALA A 651 7.56 -4.28 -3.93
N CYS A 652 7.32 -5.45 -3.34
CA CYS A 652 8.22 -6.13 -2.41
C CYS A 652 8.38 -7.64 -2.69
N PHE A 653 8.01 -8.13 -3.88
CA PHE A 653 8.05 -9.56 -4.24
C PHE A 653 7.17 -10.48 -3.36
N LEU A 654 6.15 -9.92 -2.70
CA LEU A 654 5.21 -10.63 -1.81
C LEU A 654 3.85 -10.91 -2.46
N ASP A 655 3.67 -10.53 -3.73
CA ASP A 655 2.47 -10.73 -4.56
C ASP A 655 2.06 -12.20 -4.73
N LYS A 656 2.96 -13.15 -4.47
CA LYS A 656 2.64 -14.59 -4.46
C LYS A 656 2.01 -15.06 -3.15
N ASP A 657 2.27 -14.38 -2.04
CA ASP A 657 1.89 -14.81 -0.68
C ASP A 657 0.74 -13.97 -0.08
N ILE A 658 0.65 -12.69 -0.44
CA ILE A 658 -0.34 -11.70 0.07
C ILE A 658 -0.80 -10.76 -1.06
N GLY A 659 -1.54 -9.70 -0.71
CA GLY A 659 -2.01 -8.65 -1.63
C GLY A 659 -3.32 -8.97 -2.35
N SER A 660 -3.71 -10.25 -2.44
CA SER A 660 -5.04 -10.66 -2.92
C SER A 660 -5.60 -11.80 -2.05
N LEU A 661 -6.93 -11.98 -2.10
CA LEU A 661 -7.65 -13.07 -1.46
C LEU A 661 -7.82 -14.24 -2.44
N SER A 662 -6.70 -14.83 -2.83
CA SER A 662 -6.63 -16.01 -3.72
C SER A 662 -6.41 -17.30 -2.91
N PRO A 663 -6.97 -18.45 -3.32
CA PRO A 663 -6.63 -19.75 -2.74
C PRO A 663 -5.11 -20.01 -2.73
N GLY A 664 -4.59 -20.53 -1.61
CA GLY A 664 -3.15 -20.73 -1.37
C GLY A 664 -2.46 -19.57 -0.65
N LYS A 665 -2.91 -18.32 -0.84
CA LYS A 665 -2.32 -17.14 -0.19
C LYS A 665 -2.62 -17.08 1.31
N LEU A 666 -1.86 -16.25 2.03
CA LEU A 666 -2.04 -16.02 3.46
C LEU A 666 -3.36 -15.26 3.70
N ALA A 667 -4.11 -15.68 4.71
CA ALA A 667 -5.45 -15.18 4.98
C ALA A 667 -5.44 -13.84 5.75
N ASP A 668 -4.92 -12.81 5.10
CA ASP A 668 -4.84 -11.45 5.64
C ASP A 668 -5.92 -10.59 4.98
N PHE A 669 -6.87 -10.07 5.77
CA PHE A 669 -8.02 -9.34 5.26
C PHE A 669 -8.56 -8.32 6.25
N VAL A 670 -9.30 -7.35 5.72
CA VAL A 670 -9.95 -6.29 6.49
C VAL A 670 -11.45 -6.35 6.25
N VAL A 671 -12.24 -6.26 7.32
CA VAL A 671 -13.69 -6.04 7.28
C VAL A 671 -13.93 -4.55 7.47
N LEU A 672 -14.65 -3.95 6.53
CA LEU A 672 -15.02 -2.54 6.57
C LEU A 672 -16.35 -2.35 7.31
N SER A 673 -16.57 -1.15 7.84
CA SER A 673 -17.78 -0.80 8.59
C SER A 673 -19.02 -0.55 7.72
N THR A 674 -18.93 -0.81 6.42
CA THR A 674 -19.97 -0.57 5.40
C THR A 674 -20.19 -1.83 4.55
N ASP A 675 -21.40 -1.97 4.06
CA ASP A 675 -21.87 -2.95 3.07
C ASP A 675 -22.09 -2.32 1.67
N SER A 676 -21.73 -1.05 1.49
CA SER A 676 -21.92 -0.31 0.25
C SER A 676 -20.61 0.29 -0.28
N TRP A 677 -20.27 -0.04 -1.52
CA TRP A 677 -19.09 0.51 -2.18
C TRP A 677 -19.29 1.94 -2.66
N ASP A 678 -20.53 2.32 -2.98
CA ASP A 678 -20.90 3.71 -3.25
C ASP A 678 -20.69 4.55 -1.98
N GLU A 679 -21.04 3.99 -0.81
CA GLU A 679 -20.74 4.60 0.48
C GLU A 679 -19.22 4.69 0.69
N PHE A 680 -18.45 3.62 0.44
CA PHE A 680 -16.97 3.62 0.53
C PHE A 680 -16.31 4.67 -0.39
N ALA A 681 -16.79 4.80 -1.62
CA ALA A 681 -16.31 5.79 -2.59
C ALA A 681 -16.65 7.22 -2.16
N SER A 682 -17.78 7.40 -1.45
CA SER A 682 -18.17 8.69 -0.89
C SER A 682 -17.25 9.12 0.26
N VAL A 683 -17.05 10.43 0.38
CA VAL A 683 -16.08 11.01 1.32
C VAL A 683 -16.58 10.91 2.77
N GLY A 684 -16.09 9.92 3.53
CA GLY A 684 -16.04 10.00 5.00
C GLY A 684 -16.66 8.86 5.82
N SER A 685 -17.31 7.89 5.18
CA SER A 685 -18.13 6.84 5.80
C SER A 685 -17.38 5.59 6.27
N ALA A 686 -16.59 4.98 5.38
CA ALA A 686 -15.97 3.67 5.61
C ALA A 686 -14.81 3.75 6.61
N SER A 687 -14.79 2.79 7.54
CA SER A 687 -13.74 2.61 8.54
C SER A 687 -13.40 1.13 8.73
N VAL A 688 -12.28 0.84 9.38
CA VAL A 688 -11.85 -0.54 9.67
C VAL A 688 -12.62 -1.08 10.88
N GLU A 689 -13.54 -2.00 10.64
CA GLU A 689 -14.29 -2.68 11.70
C GLU A 689 -13.44 -3.74 12.37
N ALA A 690 -12.82 -4.62 11.58
CA ALA A 690 -11.95 -5.70 12.05
C ALA A 690 -10.81 -5.98 11.07
N THR A 691 -9.68 -6.43 11.61
CA THR A 691 -8.48 -6.79 10.86
C THR A 691 -8.10 -8.22 11.21
N TYR A 692 -7.80 -9.01 10.19
CA TYR A 692 -7.43 -10.42 10.32
C TYR A 692 -6.04 -10.62 9.73
N VAL A 693 -5.18 -11.33 10.47
CA VAL A 693 -3.86 -11.74 10.01
C VAL A 693 -3.73 -13.25 10.21
N ALA A 694 -3.31 -13.97 9.17
CA ALA A 694 -3.32 -15.43 9.12
C ALA A 694 -4.67 -16.04 9.56
N GLY A 695 -5.79 -15.41 9.18
CA GLY A 695 -7.15 -15.87 9.50
C GLY A 695 -7.58 -15.65 10.95
N ILE A 696 -6.77 -14.98 11.78
CA ILE A 696 -7.06 -14.71 13.18
C ILE A 696 -7.44 -13.24 13.33
N GLN A 697 -8.58 -12.96 13.96
CA GLN A 697 -9.01 -11.60 14.26
C GLN A 697 -8.07 -10.96 15.29
N GLU A 698 -7.38 -9.90 14.90
CA GLU A 698 -6.53 -9.14 15.81
C GLU A 698 -7.39 -8.28 16.74
N LYS A 699 -7.14 -8.38 18.04
CA LYS A 699 -7.90 -7.61 19.04
C LYS A 699 -7.49 -6.14 18.97
N LYS A 700 -8.48 -5.24 18.89
CA LYS A 700 -8.31 -3.80 19.10
C LYS A 700 -7.85 -3.55 20.54
N VAL A 701 -6.54 -3.52 20.76
CA VAL A 701 -5.93 -3.06 22.02
C VAL A 701 -6.08 -1.54 22.04
N LYS A 702 -6.78 -1.00 23.05
CA LYS A 702 -6.76 0.45 23.30
C LYS A 702 -5.31 0.86 23.58
N LEU A 703 -4.69 1.55 22.64
CA LEU A 703 -3.45 2.28 22.90
C LEU A 703 -3.74 3.33 23.98
N MET A 704 -3.20 3.11 25.17
CA MET A 704 -3.01 4.18 26.14
C MET A 704 -1.93 5.10 25.55
N ILE A 705 -2.40 6.11 24.81
CA ILE A 705 -1.59 7.29 24.49
C ILE A 705 -1.25 7.90 25.84
N ILE A 706 0.05 7.96 26.16
CA ILE A 706 0.53 8.61 27.38
C ILE A 706 0.51 10.11 27.10
N ASN A 707 -0.69 10.70 27.15
CA ASN A 707 -0.79 12.09 27.57
C ASN A 707 -0.29 12.12 29.00
N VAL A 708 0.74 12.93 29.30
CA VAL A 708 1.21 13.17 30.66
C VAL A 708 0.16 14.02 31.38
N VAL A 709 -0.94 13.38 31.77
CA VAL A 709 -1.91 13.90 32.71
C VAL A 709 -1.50 13.36 34.08
N LEU A 710 -0.52 14.02 34.69
CA LEU A 710 -0.19 13.77 36.09
C LEU A 710 -1.34 14.33 36.96
N TYR A 711 -1.76 13.50 37.91
CA TYR A 711 -2.94 13.74 38.74
C TYR A 711 -2.84 15.06 39.51
N ILE A 712 -3.99 15.74 39.61
CA ILE A 712 -4.18 16.85 40.56
C ILE A 712 -4.02 16.32 41.98
N TYR A 713 -3.11 16.92 42.75
CA TYR A 713 -3.14 17.02 44.22
C TYR A 713 -2.44 18.31 44.67
#